data_AF-A0A013VKU5-F1
#
_entry.id   AF-A0A013VKU5-F1
#
_cell.length_a   1.000
_cell.length_b   1.000
_cell.length_c   1.000
_cell.angle_alpha   90.00
_cell.angle_beta   90.00
_cell.angle_gamma   90.00
#
_symmetry.space_group_name_H-M   'P 1'
#
loop_
_entity.id
_entity.type
_entity.pdbx_description
1 polymer ?
#
loop_
_entity_poly.entity_id
_entity_poly.type
_entity_poly.pdbx_seq_one_letter_code
_entity_poly.pdbx_strand_id
1 'polypeptide(L)'
;MYINATGQKLNVSGKTQFTVPNNDSTTYRLGTAKNDKVIGKGEDILAGGDGDDSYILWQSSSQVIELAGKGIDTVTAQFAGTITLADNVENLILAGKGMVGATGNALDNLIWAGEVGATIDGGQGNDILFGGKGADVFKVAAGNGSDTVTNFTLGRDVVKLDGYGLSSFSDLMARGTQVGSDTVFTFSNQESLVLSGIKLSDLNSYDFGFAMDKAELTADQSYMEGHGRAQNHNGWYIINNSYNVGSLKPGVDFNIDATFSKADVTGGTTFTWSMPYTTEKGAPILAYPEVAFGVPPMGAYKGNPTDKAAVFPVKVGDLVSLTMDYDVDFSGNVAGFNVAYDIWLTSVPNGDRSTITNEIMLWVHKGDLEIAAPVVGTYEQGGVTYTIYHKGTYTALVADRDVPEGDIDLTAILDKLESIGIVKDSEYLASIELGAEVVSGVGSLTINNLDFQVQSMSDDGSIIVKDVTGSGQTVHEVSLLESLYSDGTAEVTSADGLHLGKVVTSVTADVVTQKFYSDKNALLSFDKILVEPNGGVTTQHYTTKGVFSGAESDHLQANGSVNTLRYDAHWKLIGAENLSIKANGDTQILRYDAQWKLLGADVISVGVDGRETTQHYSNSWTFLGSDVKVIEPSGTVSIQHYGADHKFISQDSTMIRDDGSTATYHYGADWKLTGSEVSRTGADGVVKTLVRDAKAQLLRTEFDGTDTVDVITAAAGVNIFRGGLGSDTLKAGAGADTFVFDTAITRGDVDRIVGFSSAADSIMLNNSVFTGLKSGMMSQDAFHLGTSAHDADDRIIYDQKSGSIYYDADGSGAGAAIRFAQLDPGTALTAADFEVTATGAMRTPGTPQHLESALQLVQHTQDYM
;
A
#
# COMPACT_ATOMS: atom_id res chain seq x y z
N MET A 1 -38.72 17.04 -39.63
CA MET A 1 -38.39 17.79 -40.86
C MET A 1 -36.95 18.21 -40.72
N TYR A 2 -36.12 17.82 -41.69
CA TYR A 2 -34.68 18.03 -41.70
C TYR A 2 -34.27 18.69 -43.03
N ILE A 3 -33.12 19.35 -43.06
CA ILE A 3 -32.63 20.08 -44.24
C ILE A 3 -31.29 19.46 -44.64
N ASN A 4 -31.15 19.04 -45.88
CA ASN A 4 -29.91 18.44 -46.39
C ASN A 4 -28.94 19.52 -46.93
N ALA A 5 -27.80 19.10 -47.48
CA ALA A 5 -26.71 19.98 -47.88
C ALA A 5 -27.10 20.99 -48.98
N THR A 6 -28.10 20.65 -49.81
CA THR A 6 -28.59 21.52 -50.90
C THR A 6 -29.74 22.43 -50.47
N GLY A 7 -30.18 22.34 -49.21
CA GLY A 7 -31.31 23.10 -48.67
C GLY A 7 -32.68 22.45 -48.90
N GLN A 8 -32.73 21.22 -49.43
CA GLN A 8 -33.96 20.46 -49.61
C GLN A 8 -34.46 19.90 -48.27
N LYS A 9 -35.79 19.86 -48.13
CA LYS A 9 -36.48 19.44 -46.91
C LYS A 9 -36.81 17.95 -46.99
N LEU A 10 -36.26 17.16 -46.07
CA LEU A 10 -36.61 15.74 -45.89
C LEU A 10 -37.58 15.57 -44.71
N ASN A 11 -38.61 14.77 -44.93
CA ASN A 11 -39.67 14.51 -43.96
C ASN A 11 -39.58 13.08 -43.43
N VAL A 12 -40.14 12.87 -42.24
CA VAL A 12 -40.37 11.53 -41.70
C VAL A 12 -41.76 11.06 -42.06
N SER A 13 -41.97 9.75 -42.07
CA SER A 13 -43.28 9.15 -42.28
C SER A 13 -44.33 9.73 -41.33
N GLY A 14 -45.53 9.99 -41.86
CA GLY A 14 -46.67 10.40 -41.06
C GLY A 14 -47.08 9.33 -40.05
N LYS A 15 -47.88 9.73 -39.05
CA LYS A 15 -48.28 8.83 -37.95
C LYS A 15 -49.06 7.63 -38.47
N THR A 16 -48.72 6.44 -37.98
CA THR A 16 -49.45 5.20 -38.22
C THR A 16 -50.96 5.38 -37.94
N GLN A 17 -51.77 5.02 -38.93
CA GLN A 17 -53.24 5.00 -38.87
C GLN A 17 -53.79 3.57 -38.81
N PHE A 18 -53.04 2.58 -39.28
CA PHE A 18 -53.42 1.17 -39.21
C PHE A 18 -52.21 0.27 -39.04
N THR A 19 -52.38 -0.87 -38.37
CA THR A 19 -51.31 -1.86 -38.16
C THR A 19 -51.72 -3.15 -38.82
N VAL A 20 -50.89 -3.62 -39.76
CA VAL A 20 -51.14 -4.87 -40.47
C VAL A 20 -50.99 -6.04 -39.49
N PRO A 21 -52.00 -6.92 -39.35
CA PRO A 21 -51.92 -8.08 -38.46
C PRO A 21 -50.71 -8.97 -38.76
N ASN A 22 -50.08 -9.51 -37.71
CA ASN A 22 -48.84 -10.31 -37.79
C ASN A 22 -49.03 -11.71 -37.18
N ASN A 23 -48.51 -12.74 -37.85
CA ASN A 23 -48.27 -14.09 -37.31
C ASN A 23 -46.80 -14.50 -37.51
N ASP A 24 -46.28 -15.48 -36.79
CA ASP A 24 -44.83 -15.82 -36.82
C ASP A 24 -44.41 -16.67 -38.06
N SER A 25 -45.18 -16.68 -39.15
CA SER A 25 -44.87 -17.43 -40.39
C SER A 25 -44.42 -16.53 -41.54
N THR A 26 -43.56 -17.05 -42.43
CA THR A 26 -43.15 -16.40 -43.68
C THR A 26 -44.36 -16.12 -44.57
N THR A 27 -44.65 -14.85 -44.80
CA THR A 27 -45.85 -14.40 -45.53
C THR A 27 -45.58 -13.13 -46.33
N TYR A 28 -46.30 -12.99 -47.45
CA TYR A 28 -46.44 -11.71 -48.14
C TYR A 28 -47.47 -10.85 -47.38
N ARG A 29 -47.12 -9.61 -47.02
CA ARG A 29 -47.94 -8.71 -46.20
C ARG A 29 -48.21 -7.43 -46.96
N LEU A 30 -49.49 -7.19 -47.24
CA LEU A 30 -49.96 -6.00 -47.95
C LEU A 30 -50.71 -5.09 -46.98
N GLY A 31 -50.34 -3.82 -46.96
CA GLY A 31 -51.07 -2.75 -46.29
C GLY A 31 -52.22 -2.22 -47.14
N THR A 32 -52.55 -0.96 -46.97
CA THR A 32 -53.76 -0.28 -47.41
C THR A 32 -53.39 1.04 -48.13
N ALA A 33 -54.31 2.01 -48.14
CA ALA A 33 -54.05 3.34 -48.68
C ALA A 33 -53.87 4.39 -47.56
N LYS A 34 -53.48 3.92 -46.37
CA LYS A 34 -53.28 4.70 -45.15
C LYS A 34 -51.85 4.49 -44.70
N ASN A 35 -51.38 5.38 -43.84
CA ASN A 35 -50.10 5.23 -43.14
C ASN A 35 -50.10 3.95 -42.27
N ASP A 36 -49.47 2.90 -42.75
CA ASP A 36 -49.54 1.56 -42.21
C ASP A 36 -48.27 1.17 -41.47
N LYS A 37 -48.44 0.44 -40.37
CA LYS A 37 -47.34 -0.22 -39.68
C LYS A 37 -47.33 -1.69 -40.06
N VAL A 38 -46.30 -2.11 -40.78
CA VAL A 38 -46.11 -3.48 -41.26
C VAL A 38 -44.92 -4.10 -40.54
N ILE A 39 -45.15 -5.18 -39.78
CA ILE A 39 -44.10 -5.84 -38.99
C ILE A 39 -43.74 -7.15 -39.67
N GLY A 40 -42.47 -7.38 -40.02
CA GLY A 40 -41.94 -8.65 -40.52
C GLY A 40 -41.12 -9.37 -39.45
N LYS A 41 -41.57 -10.55 -39.03
CA LYS A 41 -40.89 -11.35 -37.98
C LYS A 41 -40.12 -12.55 -38.54
N GLY A 42 -40.52 -13.04 -39.71
CA GLY A 42 -39.85 -14.12 -40.43
C GLY A 42 -39.16 -13.61 -41.71
N GLU A 43 -39.02 -14.47 -42.70
CA GLU A 43 -38.51 -14.09 -44.03
C GLU A 43 -39.63 -13.46 -44.87
N ASP A 44 -40.24 -12.39 -44.36
CA ASP A 44 -41.46 -11.81 -44.91
C ASP A 44 -41.18 -10.87 -46.09
N ILE A 45 -42.15 -10.75 -47.01
CA ILE A 45 -42.17 -9.69 -48.03
C ILE A 45 -43.23 -8.66 -47.60
N LEU A 46 -42.83 -7.42 -47.37
CA LEU A 46 -43.68 -6.35 -46.84
C LEU A 46 -43.94 -5.29 -47.91
N ALA A 47 -45.20 -4.94 -48.13
CA ALA A 47 -45.64 -3.86 -49.00
C ALA A 47 -46.73 -3.05 -48.29
N GLY A 48 -46.54 -1.74 -48.12
CA GLY A 48 -47.37 -0.84 -47.33
C GLY A 48 -48.55 -0.29 -48.13
N GLY A 49 -48.33 0.07 -49.39
CA GLY A 49 -49.40 0.47 -50.31
C GLY A 49 -49.32 1.95 -50.68
N ASP A 50 -50.41 2.70 -50.52
CA ASP A 50 -50.34 4.17 -50.59
C ASP A 50 -50.33 4.72 -49.15
N GLY A 51 -49.69 5.87 -48.92
CA GLY A 51 -49.59 6.50 -47.60
C GLY A 51 -48.17 6.46 -47.04
N ASP A 52 -47.96 7.07 -45.88
CA ASP A 52 -46.64 7.06 -45.24
C ASP A 52 -46.50 5.85 -44.31
N ASP A 53 -45.83 4.81 -44.77
CA ASP A 53 -45.78 3.51 -44.15
C ASP A 53 -44.51 3.30 -43.30
N SER A 54 -44.59 2.37 -42.35
CA SER A 54 -43.53 2.02 -41.41
C SER A 54 -43.31 0.51 -41.36
N TYR A 55 -42.18 0.06 -41.88
CA TYR A 55 -41.77 -1.33 -41.96
C TYR A 55 -40.85 -1.68 -40.79
N ILE A 56 -41.20 -2.67 -39.96
CA ILE A 56 -40.32 -3.17 -38.87
C ILE A 56 -39.78 -4.54 -39.24
N LEU A 57 -38.47 -4.65 -39.39
CA LEU A 57 -37.79 -5.88 -39.81
C LEU A 57 -37.06 -6.52 -38.64
N TRP A 58 -37.42 -7.76 -38.29
CA TRP A 58 -36.73 -8.55 -37.26
C TRP A 58 -35.75 -9.59 -37.81
N GLN A 59 -35.67 -9.73 -39.13
CA GLN A 59 -34.76 -10.65 -39.83
C GLN A 59 -34.17 -9.95 -41.04
N SER A 60 -32.88 -10.18 -41.30
CA SER A 60 -32.18 -9.62 -42.47
C SER A 60 -32.69 -10.15 -43.80
N SER A 61 -33.35 -11.31 -43.81
CA SER A 61 -33.94 -11.92 -44.99
C SER A 61 -35.33 -11.37 -45.36
N SER A 62 -35.91 -10.47 -44.55
CA SER A 62 -37.15 -9.77 -44.91
C SER A 62 -36.92 -8.79 -46.06
N GLN A 63 -37.90 -8.66 -46.95
CA GLN A 63 -37.85 -7.75 -48.10
C GLN A 63 -38.95 -6.69 -47.99
N VAL A 64 -38.62 -5.44 -48.32
CA VAL A 64 -39.58 -4.34 -48.45
C VAL A 64 -39.76 -4.04 -49.93
N ILE A 65 -41.00 -3.90 -50.36
CA ILE A 65 -41.36 -3.50 -51.72
C ILE A 65 -42.18 -2.22 -51.63
N GLU A 66 -41.57 -1.12 -52.08
CA GLU A 66 -42.21 0.19 -52.17
C GLU A 66 -42.26 0.67 -53.62
N LEU A 67 -43.36 1.31 -54.02
CA LEU A 67 -43.51 1.85 -55.37
C LEU A 67 -43.28 3.36 -55.37
N ALA A 68 -42.78 3.89 -56.49
CA ALA A 68 -42.47 5.31 -56.61
C ALA A 68 -43.68 6.22 -56.33
N GLY A 69 -43.47 7.22 -55.48
CA GLY A 69 -44.43 8.30 -55.21
C GLY A 69 -45.64 7.87 -54.36
N LYS A 70 -45.47 6.88 -53.49
CA LYS A 70 -46.55 6.32 -52.67
C LYS A 70 -46.67 6.89 -51.27
N GLY A 71 -45.67 7.60 -50.80
CA GLY A 71 -45.72 8.29 -49.52
C GLY A 71 -44.31 8.70 -49.11
N ILE A 72 -44.13 8.93 -47.82
CA ILE A 72 -42.81 9.00 -47.20
C ILE A 72 -42.69 7.81 -46.25
N ASP A 73 -41.82 6.87 -46.55
CA ASP A 73 -41.78 5.56 -45.91
C ASP A 73 -40.56 5.39 -45.00
N THR A 74 -40.71 4.60 -43.93
CA THR A 74 -39.63 4.33 -42.96
C THR A 74 -39.42 2.85 -42.75
N VAL A 75 -38.17 2.39 -42.89
CA VAL A 75 -37.74 1.07 -42.42
C VAL A 75 -37.10 1.20 -41.04
N THR A 76 -37.53 0.37 -40.10
CA THR A 76 -36.89 0.18 -38.79
C THR A 76 -36.34 -1.23 -38.70
N ALA A 77 -35.02 -1.35 -38.67
CA ALA A 77 -34.34 -2.62 -38.67
C ALA A 77 -33.95 -3.02 -37.21
N GLN A 78 -34.44 -4.17 -36.74
CA GLN A 78 -34.34 -4.65 -35.35
C GLN A 78 -33.41 -5.86 -35.15
N PHE A 79 -32.81 -6.39 -36.22
CA PHE A 79 -31.90 -7.54 -36.18
C PHE A 79 -30.43 -7.11 -35.97
N ALA A 80 -29.49 -8.06 -36.08
CA ALA A 80 -28.05 -7.78 -36.10
C ALA A 80 -27.46 -8.05 -37.49
N GLY A 81 -26.63 -7.14 -38.00
CA GLY A 81 -26.04 -7.22 -39.33
C GLY A 81 -26.06 -5.87 -40.05
N THR A 82 -26.13 -5.92 -41.37
CA THR A 82 -26.22 -4.76 -42.26
C THR A 82 -27.55 -4.75 -43.02
N ILE A 83 -27.96 -3.58 -43.50
CA ILE A 83 -29.17 -3.42 -44.32
C ILE A 83 -28.92 -2.48 -45.50
N THR A 84 -29.49 -2.81 -46.66
CA THR A 84 -29.61 -1.91 -47.80
C THR A 84 -31.06 -1.48 -47.91
N LEU A 85 -31.32 -0.18 -47.99
CA LEU A 85 -32.65 0.37 -48.09
C LEU A 85 -33.26 -0.01 -49.44
N ALA A 86 -34.50 -0.48 -49.44
CA ALA A 86 -35.21 -0.82 -50.67
C ALA A 86 -35.44 0.44 -51.52
N ASP A 87 -35.56 0.26 -52.84
CA ASP A 87 -35.92 1.35 -53.75
C ASP A 87 -37.23 2.03 -53.31
N ASN A 88 -37.31 3.35 -53.54
CA ASN A 88 -38.48 4.18 -53.24
C ASN A 88 -38.81 4.35 -51.74
N VAL A 89 -37.95 3.93 -50.82
CA VAL A 89 -38.11 4.20 -49.38
C VAL A 89 -37.20 5.35 -48.96
N GLU A 90 -37.73 6.34 -48.23
CA GLU A 90 -36.99 7.57 -47.90
C GLU A 90 -36.22 7.50 -46.57
N ASN A 91 -36.65 6.69 -45.59
CA ASN A 91 -36.08 6.73 -44.24
C ASN A 91 -35.67 5.36 -43.71
N LEU A 92 -34.57 5.33 -42.94
CA LEU A 92 -34.05 4.13 -42.28
C LEU A 92 -33.64 4.41 -40.83
N ILE A 93 -34.04 3.52 -39.92
CA ILE A 93 -33.66 3.54 -38.50
C ILE A 93 -33.01 2.21 -38.13
N LEU A 94 -31.77 2.25 -37.64
CA LEU A 94 -31.05 1.11 -37.08
C LEU A 94 -31.36 0.97 -35.59
N ALA A 95 -32.39 0.18 -35.25
CA ALA A 95 -32.86 0.02 -33.87
C ALA A 95 -32.29 -1.22 -33.16
N GLY A 96 -31.82 -2.22 -33.92
CA GLY A 96 -31.23 -3.44 -33.38
C GLY A 96 -29.87 -3.20 -32.73
N LYS A 97 -29.61 -3.80 -31.56
CA LYS A 97 -28.35 -3.67 -30.80
C LYS A 97 -27.11 -4.29 -31.48
N GLY A 98 -27.25 -4.84 -32.68
CA GLY A 98 -26.14 -5.39 -33.46
C GLY A 98 -26.16 -4.90 -34.91
N MET A 99 -26.81 -3.77 -35.18
CA MET A 99 -26.81 -3.15 -36.50
C MET A 99 -25.51 -2.41 -36.74
N VAL A 100 -24.69 -2.94 -37.64
CA VAL A 100 -23.31 -2.47 -37.87
C VAL A 100 -23.14 -1.75 -39.20
N GLY A 101 -24.19 -1.63 -40.00
CA GLY A 101 -24.13 -0.82 -41.21
C GLY A 101 -25.43 -0.66 -41.97
N ALA A 102 -25.48 0.43 -42.73
CA ALA A 102 -26.59 0.81 -43.59
C ALA A 102 -26.07 1.32 -44.93
N THR A 103 -26.79 0.98 -46.00
CA THR A 103 -26.66 1.62 -47.31
C THR A 103 -28.02 2.15 -47.72
N GLY A 104 -28.11 3.42 -48.10
CA GLY A 104 -29.32 4.00 -48.69
C GLY A 104 -29.56 3.52 -50.12
N ASN A 105 -30.41 4.25 -50.84
CA ASN A 105 -30.81 3.98 -52.22
C ASN A 105 -30.44 5.17 -53.13
N ALA A 106 -31.23 5.44 -54.18
CA ALA A 106 -30.96 6.53 -55.13
C ALA A 106 -31.73 7.83 -54.83
N LEU A 107 -32.48 7.86 -53.73
CA LEU A 107 -33.24 9.03 -53.26
C LEU A 107 -32.46 9.76 -52.16
N ASP A 108 -32.85 11.00 -51.88
CA ASP A 108 -32.40 11.72 -50.69
C ASP A 108 -32.96 11.03 -49.43
N ASN A 109 -32.11 10.26 -48.76
CA ASN A 109 -32.45 9.41 -47.62
C ASN A 109 -32.18 10.09 -46.27
N LEU A 110 -32.94 9.64 -45.28
CA LEU A 110 -32.77 9.99 -43.88
C LEU A 110 -32.40 8.75 -43.07
N ILE A 111 -31.14 8.65 -42.66
CA ILE A 111 -30.60 7.43 -42.03
C ILE A 111 -30.17 7.72 -40.60
N TRP A 112 -30.74 6.99 -39.64
CA TRP A 112 -30.34 7.00 -38.24
C TRP A 112 -29.56 5.76 -37.87
N ALA A 113 -28.29 5.95 -37.49
CA ALA A 113 -27.56 4.94 -36.75
C ALA A 113 -28.07 4.81 -35.31
N GLY A 114 -27.70 3.66 -34.73
CA GLY A 114 -28.29 3.14 -33.50
C GLY A 114 -27.45 3.42 -32.26
N GLU A 115 -27.43 2.43 -31.37
CA GLU A 115 -26.67 2.48 -30.12
C GLU A 115 -25.23 1.94 -30.25
N VAL A 116 -24.93 1.27 -31.36
CA VAL A 116 -23.61 0.69 -31.67
C VAL A 116 -23.05 1.37 -32.91
N GLY A 117 -21.73 1.44 -33.01
CA GLY A 117 -21.06 2.07 -34.16
C GLY A 117 -21.43 1.39 -35.47
N ALA A 118 -21.77 2.19 -36.48
CA ALA A 118 -22.21 1.69 -37.78
C ALA A 118 -21.45 2.34 -38.93
N THR A 119 -21.24 1.56 -40.01
CA THR A 119 -20.83 2.12 -41.30
C THR A 119 -22.06 2.56 -42.08
N ILE A 120 -22.19 3.85 -42.33
CA ILE A 120 -23.32 4.47 -43.02
C ILE A 120 -22.87 4.98 -44.38
N ASP A 121 -23.50 4.47 -45.43
CA ASP A 121 -23.38 4.95 -46.80
C ASP A 121 -24.75 5.48 -47.23
N GLY A 122 -24.84 6.76 -47.57
CA GLY A 122 -26.08 7.38 -48.02
C GLY A 122 -26.61 6.79 -49.33
N GLY A 123 -25.73 6.22 -50.16
CA GLY A 123 -26.07 5.81 -51.51
C GLY A 123 -25.93 6.98 -52.48
N GLN A 124 -26.88 7.14 -53.41
CA GLN A 124 -26.96 8.34 -54.27
C GLN A 124 -28.06 9.24 -53.75
N GLY A 125 -27.91 10.54 -53.88
CA GLY A 125 -28.86 11.51 -53.37
C GLY A 125 -28.15 12.56 -52.52
N ASN A 126 -28.92 13.48 -51.95
CA ASN A 126 -28.42 14.44 -50.98
C ASN A 126 -28.94 14.03 -49.60
N ASP A 127 -28.17 13.21 -48.90
CA ASP A 127 -28.65 12.48 -47.75
C ASP A 127 -28.46 13.24 -46.43
N ILE A 128 -29.16 12.80 -45.40
CA ILE A 128 -28.93 13.23 -44.02
C ILE A 128 -28.65 11.99 -43.16
N LEU A 129 -27.43 11.94 -42.64
CA LEU A 129 -26.90 10.80 -41.90
C LEU A 129 -26.72 11.20 -40.41
N PHE A 130 -27.42 10.52 -39.51
CA PHE A 130 -27.31 10.73 -38.07
C PHE A 130 -26.41 9.66 -37.45
N GLY A 131 -25.33 10.07 -36.77
CA GLY A 131 -24.40 9.15 -36.11
C GLY A 131 -25.02 8.38 -34.95
N GLY A 132 -25.75 9.05 -34.06
CA GLY A 132 -26.28 8.37 -32.88
C GLY A 132 -25.16 8.11 -31.86
N LYS A 133 -25.00 6.87 -31.40
CA LYS A 133 -23.95 6.48 -30.43
C LYS A 133 -23.03 5.43 -31.04
N GLY A 134 -21.86 5.26 -30.41
CA GLY A 134 -20.79 4.42 -30.94
C GLY A 134 -19.86 5.23 -31.82
N ALA A 135 -18.86 4.56 -32.40
CA ALA A 135 -17.95 5.16 -33.36
C ALA A 135 -18.45 4.87 -34.78
N ASP A 136 -19.00 5.89 -35.42
CA ASP A 136 -19.65 5.77 -36.73
C ASP A 136 -18.71 6.13 -37.89
N VAL A 137 -18.92 5.47 -39.03
CA VAL A 137 -18.19 5.76 -40.26
C VAL A 137 -19.16 6.19 -41.34
N PHE A 138 -19.07 7.45 -41.74
CA PHE A 138 -19.84 8.00 -42.85
C PHE A 138 -19.02 7.89 -44.13
N LYS A 139 -19.52 7.13 -45.10
CA LYS A 139 -18.90 7.01 -46.42
C LYS A 139 -19.54 8.04 -47.35
N VAL A 140 -18.70 8.90 -47.90
CA VAL A 140 -19.12 9.95 -48.85
C VAL A 140 -18.21 9.86 -50.06
N ALA A 141 -18.78 9.52 -51.21
CA ALA A 141 -18.03 9.29 -52.44
C ALA A 141 -18.40 10.31 -53.52
N ALA A 142 -17.42 10.70 -54.33
CA ALA A 142 -17.66 11.60 -55.44
C ALA A 142 -18.64 11.01 -56.47
N GLY A 143 -19.64 11.79 -56.87
CA GLY A 143 -20.67 11.40 -57.82
C GLY A 143 -21.94 10.81 -57.20
N ASN A 144 -21.98 10.70 -55.87
CA ASN A 144 -23.15 10.23 -55.13
C ASN A 144 -24.05 11.36 -54.61
N GLY A 145 -23.67 12.63 -54.78
CA GLY A 145 -24.44 13.77 -54.31
C GLY A 145 -23.82 14.47 -53.09
N SER A 146 -24.62 15.30 -52.40
CA SER A 146 -24.16 16.14 -51.29
C SER A 146 -24.84 15.82 -49.97
N ASP A 147 -24.04 15.40 -48.99
CA ASP A 147 -24.55 14.83 -47.76
C ASP A 147 -24.42 15.77 -46.56
N THR A 148 -25.35 15.62 -45.62
CA THR A 148 -25.27 16.25 -44.29
C THR A 148 -25.09 15.18 -43.24
N VAL A 149 -23.98 15.26 -42.50
CA VAL A 149 -23.77 14.46 -41.30
C VAL A 149 -24.15 15.28 -40.08
N THR A 150 -24.96 14.70 -39.21
CA THR A 150 -25.44 15.32 -37.97
C THR A 150 -25.25 14.37 -36.79
N ASN A 151 -25.11 14.95 -35.59
CA ASN A 151 -24.66 14.22 -34.41
C ASN A 151 -23.29 13.54 -34.62
N PHE A 152 -22.44 14.13 -35.44
CA PHE A 152 -21.03 13.77 -35.55
C PHE A 152 -20.33 14.07 -34.22
N THR A 153 -19.56 13.12 -33.72
CA THR A 153 -18.77 13.27 -32.50
C THR A 153 -17.30 13.30 -32.84
N LEU A 154 -16.69 14.48 -32.66
CA LEU A 154 -15.27 14.74 -32.87
C LEU A 154 -14.41 13.70 -32.14
N GLY A 155 -13.34 13.26 -32.80
CA GLY A 155 -12.40 12.31 -32.20
C GLY A 155 -13.02 10.94 -31.92
N ARG A 156 -14.22 10.64 -32.45
CA ARG A 156 -14.87 9.32 -32.35
C ARG A 156 -15.39 8.86 -33.70
N ASP A 157 -16.23 9.67 -34.33
CA ASP A 157 -16.80 9.37 -35.65
C ASP A 157 -15.81 9.75 -36.75
N VAL A 158 -15.95 9.14 -37.93
CA VAL A 158 -15.06 9.36 -39.07
C VAL A 158 -15.87 9.56 -40.34
N VAL A 159 -15.49 10.56 -41.15
CA VAL A 159 -15.96 10.68 -42.54
C VAL A 159 -14.90 10.17 -43.51
N LYS A 160 -15.20 9.09 -44.22
CA LYS A 160 -14.35 8.57 -45.29
C LYS A 160 -14.76 9.16 -46.63
N LEU A 161 -13.90 10.02 -47.15
CA LEU A 161 -14.06 10.67 -48.44
C LEU A 161 -13.36 9.85 -49.55
N ASP A 162 -14.09 9.49 -50.60
CA ASP A 162 -13.54 8.78 -51.76
C ASP A 162 -13.77 9.55 -53.08
N GLY A 163 -12.83 9.47 -54.01
CA GLY A 163 -12.95 10.05 -55.35
C GLY A 163 -12.80 11.58 -55.47
N TYR A 164 -12.60 12.32 -54.37
CA TYR A 164 -12.49 13.79 -54.39
C TYR A 164 -11.08 14.35 -54.69
N GLY A 165 -10.09 13.48 -54.95
CA GLY A 165 -8.72 13.89 -55.26
C GLY A 165 -8.05 14.65 -54.10
N LEU A 166 -8.20 14.16 -52.89
CA LEU A 166 -7.53 14.65 -51.68
C LEU A 166 -6.28 13.81 -51.43
N SER A 167 -5.15 14.47 -51.13
CA SER A 167 -3.89 13.78 -50.81
C SER A 167 -3.43 13.98 -49.37
N SER A 168 -4.04 14.91 -48.63
CA SER A 168 -3.71 15.21 -47.24
C SER A 168 -4.90 15.85 -46.52
N PHE A 169 -4.83 15.91 -45.19
CA PHE A 169 -5.79 16.66 -44.39
C PHE A 169 -5.77 18.16 -44.71
N SER A 170 -4.58 18.73 -44.95
CA SER A 170 -4.43 20.13 -45.37
C SER A 170 -5.18 20.44 -46.69
N ASP A 171 -5.14 19.52 -47.66
CA ASP A 171 -5.90 19.65 -48.92
C ASP A 171 -7.42 19.68 -48.68
N LEU A 172 -7.90 18.94 -47.68
CA LEU A 172 -9.31 18.93 -47.29
C LEU A 172 -9.68 20.24 -46.58
N MET A 173 -8.87 20.66 -45.61
CA MET A 173 -9.12 21.88 -44.83
C MET A 173 -9.13 23.14 -45.70
N ALA A 174 -8.34 23.16 -46.78
CA ALA A 174 -8.38 24.22 -47.79
C ALA A 174 -9.73 24.31 -48.54
N ARG A 175 -10.56 23.26 -48.49
CA ARG A 175 -11.92 23.20 -49.08
C ARG A 175 -13.03 23.45 -48.07
N GLY A 176 -12.70 23.56 -46.78
CA GLY A 176 -13.64 23.79 -45.69
C GLY A 176 -13.99 25.26 -45.52
N THR A 177 -15.25 25.54 -45.21
CA THR A 177 -15.74 26.87 -44.84
C THR A 177 -16.70 26.76 -43.66
N GLN A 178 -16.51 27.61 -42.65
CA GLN A 178 -17.47 27.73 -41.56
C GLN A 178 -18.71 28.51 -42.02
N VAL A 179 -19.89 27.91 -41.86
CA VAL A 179 -21.18 28.53 -42.17
C VAL A 179 -22.10 28.44 -40.94
N GLY A 180 -22.23 29.54 -40.20
CA GLY A 180 -22.98 29.52 -38.94
C GLY A 180 -22.33 28.56 -37.93
N SER A 181 -23.10 27.59 -37.43
CA SER A 181 -22.62 26.50 -36.55
C SER A 181 -22.00 25.33 -37.30
N ASP A 182 -22.11 25.29 -38.62
CA ASP A 182 -21.84 24.09 -39.40
C ASP A 182 -20.55 24.28 -40.22
N THR A 183 -19.87 23.18 -40.49
CA THR A 183 -18.72 23.16 -41.40
C THR A 183 -19.16 22.61 -42.75
N VAL A 184 -18.83 23.32 -43.82
CA VAL A 184 -19.17 22.94 -45.19
C VAL A 184 -17.89 22.73 -45.99
N PHE A 185 -17.69 21.53 -46.52
CA PHE A 185 -16.66 21.24 -47.51
C PHE A 185 -17.28 21.29 -48.90
N THR A 186 -16.69 22.07 -49.80
CA THR A 186 -17.12 22.12 -51.21
C THR A 186 -16.04 21.52 -52.10
N PHE A 187 -16.40 20.51 -52.89
CA PHE A 187 -15.47 19.77 -53.71
C PHE A 187 -15.45 20.26 -55.17
N SER A 188 -14.43 19.85 -55.92
CA SER A 188 -14.18 20.32 -57.30
C SER A 188 -15.29 19.95 -58.29
N ASN A 189 -16.05 18.90 -58.00
CA ASN A 189 -17.22 18.47 -58.76
C ASN A 189 -18.53 19.20 -58.34
N GLN A 190 -18.44 20.21 -57.48
CA GLN A 190 -19.56 21.01 -56.90
C GLN A 190 -20.42 20.27 -55.86
N GLU A 191 -20.11 19.03 -55.53
CA GLU A 191 -20.71 18.35 -54.37
C GLU A 191 -20.19 18.95 -53.07
N SER A 192 -20.96 18.75 -52.00
CA SER A 192 -20.61 19.25 -50.68
C SER A 192 -20.88 18.24 -49.58
N LEU A 193 -20.07 18.32 -48.53
CA LEU A 193 -20.31 17.65 -47.26
C LEU A 193 -20.58 18.72 -46.20
N VAL A 194 -21.68 18.58 -45.47
CA VAL A 194 -22.01 19.43 -44.32
C VAL A 194 -21.86 18.64 -43.04
N LEU A 195 -21.00 19.11 -42.13
CA LEU A 195 -20.96 18.65 -40.74
C LEU A 195 -21.74 19.62 -39.86
N SER A 196 -22.95 19.20 -39.49
CA SER A 196 -23.89 20.02 -38.70
C SER A 196 -23.39 20.20 -37.27
N GLY A 197 -23.30 21.46 -36.82
CA GLY A 197 -22.90 21.81 -35.46
C GLY A 197 -21.40 21.66 -35.14
N ILE A 198 -20.56 21.35 -36.14
CA ILE A 198 -19.12 21.19 -35.97
C ILE A 198 -18.38 22.43 -36.45
N LYS A 199 -17.42 22.92 -35.65
CA LYS A 199 -16.55 24.01 -36.08
C LYS A 199 -15.39 23.49 -36.90
N LEU A 200 -15.03 24.24 -37.94
CA LEU A 200 -13.94 23.87 -38.84
C LEU A 200 -12.60 23.83 -38.08
N SER A 201 -12.40 24.72 -37.10
CA SER A 201 -11.18 24.77 -36.28
C SER A 201 -11.01 23.57 -35.34
N ASP A 202 -12.07 22.83 -35.08
CA ASP A 202 -12.08 21.75 -34.10
C ASP A 202 -11.82 20.39 -34.78
N LEU A 203 -11.79 20.37 -36.13
CA LEU A 203 -11.49 19.19 -36.94
C LEU A 203 -10.00 18.95 -37.04
N ASN A 204 -9.62 17.68 -37.00
CA ASN A 204 -8.24 17.23 -37.23
C ASN A 204 -8.18 16.11 -38.27
N SER A 205 -6.97 15.62 -38.57
CA SER A 205 -6.75 14.54 -39.54
C SER A 205 -7.50 13.26 -39.19
N TYR A 206 -7.75 13.00 -37.90
CA TYR A 206 -8.47 11.82 -37.44
C TYR A 206 -9.94 11.81 -37.91
N ASP A 207 -10.65 12.94 -37.84
CA ASP A 207 -12.09 13.02 -38.17
C ASP A 207 -12.40 12.63 -39.63
N PHE A 208 -11.36 12.55 -40.47
CA PHE A 208 -11.43 12.16 -41.88
C PHE A 208 -10.54 10.97 -42.25
N GLY A 209 -9.92 10.34 -41.26
CA GLY A 209 -9.08 9.17 -41.42
C GLY A 209 -7.75 9.41 -42.17
N PHE A 210 -7.15 10.59 -42.06
CA PHE A 210 -5.80 10.88 -42.56
C PHE A 210 -4.72 10.56 -41.52
N ALA A 211 -3.48 10.34 -41.98
CA ALA A 211 -2.29 10.31 -41.09
C ALA A 211 -1.97 11.73 -40.56
N MET A 212 -1.22 11.82 -39.45
CA MET A 212 -0.81 13.09 -38.83
C MET A 212 0.11 13.91 -39.74
N ASP A 213 -0.06 15.23 -39.79
CA ASP A 213 0.70 16.11 -40.68
C ASP A 213 2.06 16.50 -40.07
N LYS A 214 3.17 16.18 -40.75
CA LYS A 214 4.54 16.49 -40.29
C LYS A 214 4.81 18.00 -40.16
N ALA A 215 4.01 18.85 -40.81
CA ALA A 215 4.11 20.30 -40.68
C ALA A 215 3.74 20.81 -39.28
N GLU A 216 3.15 19.97 -38.43
CA GLU A 216 2.71 20.30 -37.06
C GLU A 216 3.82 20.09 -36.00
N LEU A 217 4.99 19.57 -36.39
CA LEU A 217 6.08 19.25 -35.44
C LEU A 217 6.92 20.47 -35.02
N THR A 218 7.25 20.54 -33.74
CA THR A 218 8.21 21.48 -33.15
C THR A 218 9.67 21.05 -33.36
N ALA A 219 10.63 21.95 -33.11
CA ALA A 219 12.05 21.70 -33.37
C ALA A 219 12.69 20.57 -32.52
N ASP A 220 12.13 20.29 -31.34
CA ASP A 220 12.64 19.26 -30.41
C ASP A 220 11.96 17.89 -30.61
N GLN A 221 10.91 17.84 -31.45
CA GLN A 221 10.19 16.60 -31.78
C GLN A 221 10.91 15.83 -32.89
N SER A 222 11.01 14.52 -32.67
CA SER A 222 11.40 13.53 -33.67
C SER A 222 10.15 12.83 -34.22
N TYR A 223 10.25 12.34 -35.45
CA TYR A 223 9.18 11.59 -36.10
C TYR A 223 9.70 10.23 -36.58
N MET A 224 8.91 9.20 -36.35
CA MET A 224 9.19 7.82 -36.73
C MET A 224 8.07 7.28 -37.60
N GLU A 225 8.39 7.12 -38.88
CA GLU A 225 7.43 6.71 -39.92
C GLU A 225 7.39 5.20 -40.13
N GLY A 226 6.18 4.66 -40.11
CA GLY A 226 5.85 3.35 -40.62
C GLY A 226 5.98 2.19 -39.64
N HIS A 227 5.47 1.06 -40.12
CA HIS A 227 5.41 -0.25 -39.48
C HIS A 227 6.77 -0.74 -38.93
N GLY A 228 6.74 -1.34 -37.73
CA GLY A 228 7.84 -2.13 -37.17
C GLY A 228 9.11 -1.33 -36.87
N ARG A 229 9.00 -0.01 -36.74
CA ARG A 229 10.11 0.87 -36.37
C ARG A 229 10.25 0.97 -34.87
N ALA A 230 11.48 1.15 -34.39
CA ALA A 230 11.76 1.47 -33.00
C ALA A 230 12.92 2.46 -32.86
N GLN A 231 12.90 3.24 -31.79
CA GLN A 231 14.03 4.02 -31.29
C GLN A 231 14.18 3.81 -29.78
N ASN A 232 15.36 4.04 -29.23
CA ASN A 232 15.60 3.95 -27.80
C ASN A 232 16.32 5.18 -27.24
N HIS A 233 15.99 5.51 -25.99
CA HIS A 233 16.64 6.57 -25.24
C HIS A 233 16.52 6.29 -23.76
N ASN A 234 17.59 6.45 -22.99
CA ASN A 234 17.57 6.30 -21.52
C ASN A 234 16.81 5.05 -21.03
N GLY A 235 17.02 3.87 -21.61
CA GLY A 235 16.36 2.64 -21.16
C GLY A 235 14.93 2.43 -21.69
N TRP A 236 14.33 3.47 -22.25
CA TRP A 236 13.05 3.42 -22.93
C TRP A 236 13.18 3.08 -24.41
N TYR A 237 12.13 2.48 -24.95
CA TYR A 237 11.92 2.18 -26.36
C TYR A 237 10.60 2.77 -26.82
N ILE A 238 10.59 3.41 -27.98
CA ILE A 238 9.38 3.87 -28.67
C ILE A 238 9.21 2.95 -29.88
N ILE A 239 8.08 2.27 -30.01
CA ILE A 239 7.91 1.17 -30.97
C ILE A 239 6.59 1.30 -31.74
N ASN A 240 6.66 1.36 -33.08
CA ASN A 240 5.50 1.26 -33.97
C ASN A 240 5.16 -0.23 -34.21
N ASN A 241 4.73 -0.94 -33.17
CA ASN A 241 4.67 -2.40 -33.15
C ASN A 241 3.47 -3.00 -33.90
N SER A 242 3.44 -2.90 -35.24
CA SER A 242 2.41 -3.54 -36.06
C SER A 242 2.72 -5.01 -36.38
N TYR A 243 2.54 -5.88 -35.39
CA TYR A 243 3.02 -7.27 -35.43
C TYR A 243 2.11 -8.26 -36.19
N ASN A 244 0.84 -7.93 -36.44
CA ASN A 244 -0.15 -8.88 -36.96
C ASN A 244 -1.00 -8.32 -38.13
N VAL A 245 -0.38 -7.51 -38.98
CA VAL A 245 -1.06 -6.86 -40.14
C VAL A 245 -1.30 -7.77 -41.35
N GLY A 246 -0.83 -9.03 -41.32
CA GLY A 246 -1.12 -10.02 -42.36
C GLY A 246 -0.76 -9.55 -43.79
N SER A 247 -1.77 -9.52 -44.67
CA SER A 247 -1.62 -9.12 -46.08
C SER A 247 -1.81 -7.62 -46.36
N LEU A 248 -2.08 -6.82 -45.33
CA LEU A 248 -2.24 -5.36 -45.48
C LEU A 248 -0.91 -4.72 -45.91
N LYS A 249 -0.99 -3.71 -46.77
CA LYS A 249 0.16 -3.00 -47.33
C LYS A 249 0.38 -1.68 -46.59
N PRO A 250 1.54 -1.47 -45.95
CA PRO A 250 1.88 -0.18 -45.35
C PRO A 250 1.85 0.96 -46.39
N GLY A 251 1.38 2.15 -46.02
CA GLY A 251 1.26 3.30 -46.93
C GLY A 251 0.07 3.24 -47.89
N VAL A 252 -0.68 2.13 -47.90
CA VAL A 252 -1.84 1.92 -48.77
C VAL A 252 -3.06 1.52 -47.95
N ASP A 253 -2.97 0.39 -47.25
CA ASP A 253 -4.06 -0.16 -46.44
C ASP A 253 -3.98 0.32 -44.99
N PHE A 254 -2.77 0.62 -44.51
CA PHE A 254 -2.57 1.15 -43.16
C PHE A 254 -1.31 2.01 -43.02
N ASN A 255 -1.30 2.88 -42.00
CA ASN A 255 -0.16 3.65 -41.53
C ASN A 255 -0.07 3.58 -40.00
N ILE A 256 1.15 3.66 -39.47
CA ILE A 256 1.41 3.79 -38.04
C ILE A 256 2.71 4.58 -37.85
N ASP A 257 2.61 5.68 -37.15
CA ASP A 257 3.68 6.65 -36.98
C ASP A 257 3.76 7.12 -35.52
N ALA A 258 4.92 7.62 -35.11
CA ALA A 258 5.10 8.21 -33.79
C ALA A 258 5.85 9.55 -33.84
N THR A 259 5.52 10.44 -32.92
CA THR A 259 6.21 11.70 -32.66
C THR A 259 6.61 11.76 -31.19
N PHE A 260 7.86 12.10 -30.89
CA PHE A 260 8.36 12.10 -29.51
C PHE A 260 9.54 13.07 -29.34
N SER A 261 9.79 13.51 -28.12
CA SER A 261 11.01 14.25 -27.78
C SER A 261 12.14 13.27 -27.48
N LYS A 262 13.36 13.56 -27.96
CA LYS A 262 14.55 12.77 -27.56
C LYS A 262 15.06 13.15 -26.18
N ALA A 263 14.76 14.36 -25.70
CA ALA A 263 15.16 14.80 -24.38
C ALA A 263 14.29 14.16 -23.29
N ASP A 264 13.05 13.82 -23.64
CA ASP A 264 12.09 13.18 -22.78
C ASP A 264 11.13 12.35 -23.63
N VAL A 265 11.28 11.04 -23.59
CA VAL A 265 10.53 10.11 -24.45
C VAL A 265 9.20 9.65 -23.84
N THR A 266 8.91 10.03 -22.60
CA THR A 266 7.61 9.80 -21.96
C THR A 266 6.81 11.09 -21.81
N GLY A 267 7.44 12.25 -21.97
CA GLY A 267 6.81 13.57 -22.02
C GLY A 267 6.27 13.97 -23.40
N GLY A 268 5.10 13.47 -23.78
CA GLY A 268 4.37 13.89 -24.99
C GLY A 268 4.67 13.04 -26.23
N THR A 269 4.89 11.73 -26.05
CA THR A 269 5.06 10.78 -27.16
C THR A 269 3.70 10.42 -27.74
N THR A 270 3.43 10.83 -28.98
CA THR A 270 2.18 10.55 -29.70
C THR A 270 2.38 9.49 -30.77
N PHE A 271 1.61 8.41 -30.69
CA PHE A 271 1.38 7.48 -31.78
C PHE A 271 0.13 7.88 -32.54
N THR A 272 0.17 7.74 -33.86
CA THR A 272 -1.02 7.82 -34.71
C THR A 272 -1.05 6.64 -35.65
N TRP A 273 -2.23 6.14 -35.94
CA TRP A 273 -2.42 5.05 -36.88
C TRP A 273 -3.66 5.28 -37.72
N SER A 274 -3.64 4.67 -38.90
CA SER A 274 -4.81 4.47 -39.74
C SER A 274 -4.83 3.01 -40.15
N MET A 275 -5.79 2.24 -39.65
CA MET A 275 -6.01 0.84 -40.02
C MET A 275 -7.34 0.69 -40.77
N PRO A 276 -7.53 -0.41 -41.52
CA PRO A 276 -8.84 -0.75 -42.05
C PRO A 276 -9.89 -0.73 -40.94
N TYR A 277 -11.03 -0.11 -41.25
CA TYR A 277 -12.14 -0.09 -40.31
C TYR A 277 -12.86 -1.43 -40.35
N THR A 278 -13.22 -1.95 -39.19
CA THR A 278 -13.96 -3.18 -38.98
C THR A 278 -14.83 -3.03 -37.73
N THR A 279 -16.05 -3.53 -37.84
CA THR A 279 -16.99 -3.71 -36.73
C THR A 279 -17.12 -5.19 -36.36
N GLU A 280 -16.25 -6.04 -36.93
CA GLU A 280 -16.29 -7.47 -36.67
C GLU A 280 -15.90 -7.74 -35.22
N LYS A 281 -16.83 -8.34 -34.50
CA LYS A 281 -16.64 -8.75 -33.12
C LYS A 281 -15.53 -9.81 -33.03
N GLY A 282 -14.50 -9.54 -32.23
CA GLY A 282 -13.36 -10.44 -32.07
C GLY A 282 -12.35 -10.36 -33.22
N ALA A 283 -12.35 -9.26 -33.98
CA ALA A 283 -11.30 -8.98 -34.96
C ALA A 283 -9.90 -9.04 -34.30
N PRO A 284 -8.88 -9.53 -35.02
CA PRO A 284 -7.54 -9.69 -34.47
C PRO A 284 -6.90 -8.33 -34.18
N ILE A 285 -6.14 -8.26 -33.09
CA ILE A 285 -5.25 -7.14 -32.79
C ILE A 285 -4.16 -7.12 -33.87
N LEU A 286 -3.95 -5.96 -34.49
CA LEU A 286 -3.06 -5.76 -35.63
C LEU A 286 -1.73 -5.12 -35.21
N ALA A 287 -1.76 -4.27 -34.19
CA ALA A 287 -0.60 -3.52 -33.71
C ALA A 287 -0.69 -3.21 -32.20
N TYR A 288 0.45 -2.88 -31.59
CA TYR A 288 0.57 -2.38 -30.23
C TYR A 288 1.60 -1.23 -30.16
N PRO A 289 1.34 -0.06 -30.79
CA PRO A 289 2.21 1.11 -30.62
C PRO A 289 2.41 1.45 -29.15
N GLU A 290 3.67 1.55 -28.71
CA GLU A 290 4.01 1.50 -27.29
C GLU A 290 5.31 2.24 -26.95
N VAL A 291 5.37 2.70 -25.70
CA VAL A 291 6.61 3.07 -25.01
C VAL A 291 6.93 2.02 -23.95
N ALA A 292 8.11 1.40 -24.06
CA ALA A 292 8.53 0.27 -23.25
C ALA A 292 9.80 0.58 -22.45
N PHE A 293 9.87 0.13 -21.20
CA PHE A 293 11.08 0.15 -20.39
C PHE A 293 11.47 -1.28 -20.01
N GLY A 294 12.77 -1.59 -20.08
CA GLY A 294 13.29 -2.94 -19.86
C GLY A 294 13.46 -3.71 -21.17
N VAL A 295 13.51 -5.04 -21.07
CA VAL A 295 13.75 -5.91 -22.23
C VAL A 295 12.55 -6.83 -22.46
N PRO A 296 11.68 -6.49 -23.43
CA PRO A 296 10.54 -7.32 -23.79
C PRO A 296 10.99 -8.72 -24.24
N PRO A 297 10.48 -9.81 -23.65
CA PRO A 297 10.88 -11.17 -24.02
C PRO A 297 10.41 -11.58 -25.42
N MET A 298 9.43 -10.87 -25.98
CA MET A 298 8.83 -11.11 -27.30
C MET A 298 9.57 -10.40 -28.45
N GLY A 299 10.39 -9.38 -28.17
CA GLY A 299 10.95 -8.46 -29.17
C GLY A 299 12.23 -8.92 -29.88
N ALA A 300 12.47 -8.37 -31.09
CA ALA A 300 13.75 -8.48 -31.81
C ALA A 300 14.82 -7.50 -31.30
N TYR A 301 14.43 -6.54 -30.47
CA TYR A 301 15.28 -5.51 -29.86
C TYR A 301 15.95 -6.06 -28.59
N LYS A 302 16.85 -7.03 -28.78
CA LYS A 302 17.49 -7.75 -27.67
C LYS A 302 18.61 -6.93 -27.01
N GLY A 303 18.49 -6.73 -25.69
CA GLY A 303 19.53 -6.20 -24.80
C GLY A 303 19.25 -4.78 -24.30
N ASN A 304 19.76 -4.43 -23.11
CA ASN A 304 19.52 -3.14 -22.47
C ASN A 304 20.77 -2.24 -22.43
N PRO A 305 21.22 -1.67 -23.57
CA PRO A 305 22.41 -0.80 -23.59
C PRO A 305 22.14 0.60 -23.03
N THR A 306 20.87 0.97 -22.77
CA THR A 306 20.49 2.33 -22.36
C THR A 306 19.89 2.45 -20.95
N ASP A 307 19.36 1.37 -20.35
CA ASP A 307 19.11 1.34 -18.90
C ASP A 307 20.45 1.15 -18.17
N LYS A 308 21.06 2.26 -17.80
CA LYS A 308 22.35 2.25 -17.10
C LYS A 308 22.22 1.98 -15.61
N ALA A 309 21.01 2.11 -15.07
CA ALA A 309 20.71 1.91 -13.65
C ALA A 309 20.36 0.45 -13.32
N ALA A 310 20.26 -0.41 -14.34
CA ALA A 310 19.87 -1.81 -14.21
C ALA A 310 18.59 -1.92 -13.37
N VAL A 311 17.58 -1.13 -13.73
CA VAL A 311 16.28 -1.15 -13.06
C VAL A 311 15.62 -2.50 -13.32
N PHE A 312 15.63 -2.97 -14.57
CA PHE A 312 15.14 -4.29 -14.97
C PHE A 312 16.25 -5.16 -15.57
N PRO A 313 16.18 -6.50 -15.39
CA PRO A 313 15.13 -7.23 -14.69
C PRO A 313 15.26 -7.14 -13.16
N VAL A 314 14.13 -7.11 -12.46
CA VAL A 314 14.06 -7.20 -11.00
C VAL A 314 13.25 -8.42 -10.60
N LYS A 315 13.67 -9.11 -9.55
CA LYS A 315 12.97 -10.30 -9.06
C LYS A 315 11.75 -9.86 -8.25
N VAL A 316 10.60 -10.51 -8.44
CA VAL A 316 9.33 -10.12 -7.80
C VAL A 316 9.46 -10.13 -6.27
N GLY A 317 10.06 -11.16 -5.69
CA GLY A 317 10.24 -11.27 -4.24
C GLY A 317 11.24 -10.28 -3.64
N ASP A 318 11.99 -9.54 -4.46
CA ASP A 318 12.93 -8.52 -4.00
C ASP A 318 12.32 -7.10 -4.12
N LEU A 319 11.12 -6.96 -4.72
CA LEU A 319 10.42 -5.67 -4.83
C LEU A 319 9.84 -5.26 -3.48
N VAL A 320 10.20 -4.07 -3.01
CA VAL A 320 9.56 -3.42 -1.86
C VAL A 320 8.35 -2.61 -2.31
N SER A 321 8.51 -1.82 -3.37
CA SER A 321 7.42 -1.07 -4.00
C SER A 321 7.74 -0.76 -5.47
N LEU A 322 6.72 -0.72 -6.31
CA LEU A 322 6.83 -0.25 -7.68
C LEU A 322 5.57 0.55 -8.04
N THR A 323 5.71 1.87 -8.11
CA THR A 323 4.62 2.76 -8.53
C THR A 323 4.85 3.28 -9.94
N MET A 324 3.77 3.40 -10.71
CA MET A 324 3.78 3.92 -12.08
C MET A 324 2.82 5.10 -12.17
N ASP A 325 3.37 6.29 -12.39
CA ASP A 325 2.61 7.52 -12.66
C ASP A 325 2.48 7.65 -14.18
N TYR A 326 1.25 7.81 -14.68
CA TYR A 326 0.99 8.00 -16.11
C TYR A 326 -0.09 9.03 -16.37
N ASP A 327 0.02 9.65 -17.54
CA ASP A 327 -0.98 10.53 -18.13
C ASP A 327 -1.00 10.25 -19.64
N VAL A 328 -2.17 9.86 -20.14
CA VAL A 328 -2.41 9.59 -21.56
C VAL A 328 -3.62 10.33 -22.10
N ASP A 329 -3.45 10.88 -23.30
CA ASP A 329 -4.55 11.33 -24.14
C ASP A 329 -4.72 10.35 -25.30
N PHE A 330 -5.92 9.85 -25.50
CA PHE A 330 -6.22 9.07 -26.70
C PHE A 330 -7.45 9.62 -27.39
N SER A 331 -7.41 9.52 -28.71
CA SER A 331 -8.52 9.95 -29.55
C SER A 331 -8.67 9.01 -30.71
N GLY A 332 -9.86 9.02 -31.27
CA GLY A 332 -10.10 8.42 -32.54
C GLY A 332 -11.13 7.31 -32.48
N ASN A 333 -10.90 6.21 -33.19
CA ASN A 333 -11.82 5.08 -33.14
C ASN A 333 -11.57 4.34 -31.83
N VAL A 334 -11.94 4.95 -30.71
CA VAL A 334 -11.69 4.46 -29.34
C VAL A 334 -12.37 3.10 -29.10
N ALA A 335 -13.35 2.72 -29.91
CA ALA A 335 -13.88 1.36 -29.91
C ALA A 335 -12.89 0.32 -30.50
N GLY A 336 -12.05 0.75 -31.45
CA GLY A 336 -11.13 -0.08 -32.22
C GLY A 336 -9.75 -0.29 -31.59
N PHE A 337 -9.51 0.18 -30.37
CA PHE A 337 -8.27 -0.09 -29.63
C PHE A 337 -8.52 -0.06 -28.12
N ASN A 338 -7.65 -0.68 -27.35
CA ASN A 338 -7.53 -0.41 -25.91
C ASN A 338 -6.34 0.53 -25.65
N VAL A 339 -6.22 1.04 -24.43
CA VAL A 339 -4.94 1.55 -23.91
C VAL A 339 -4.61 0.71 -22.69
N ALA A 340 -3.43 0.09 -22.72
CA ALA A 340 -3.06 -0.88 -21.73
C ALA A 340 -1.55 -0.86 -21.48
N TYR A 341 -1.18 -1.20 -20.25
CA TYR A 341 0.15 -1.70 -19.99
C TYR A 341 0.27 -3.15 -20.44
N ASP A 342 1.43 -3.54 -20.95
CA ASP A 342 1.89 -4.92 -21.14
C ASP A 342 3.12 -5.14 -20.25
N ILE A 343 3.00 -6.05 -19.30
CA ILE A 343 3.99 -6.29 -18.24
C ILE A 343 4.43 -7.74 -18.30
N TRP A 344 5.72 -7.95 -18.54
CA TRP A 344 6.26 -9.28 -18.79
C TRP A 344 6.99 -9.85 -17.58
N LEU A 345 6.57 -11.04 -17.15
CA LEU A 345 7.26 -11.86 -16.15
C LEU A 345 7.94 -13.06 -16.82
N THR A 346 9.14 -13.37 -16.34
CA THR A 346 9.97 -14.46 -16.85
C THR A 346 10.56 -15.30 -15.72
N SER A 347 10.86 -16.56 -16.01
CA SER A 347 11.47 -17.49 -15.05
C SER A 347 12.98 -17.29 -14.84
N VAL A 348 13.62 -16.47 -15.67
CA VAL A 348 15.05 -16.15 -15.59
C VAL A 348 15.27 -14.68 -15.93
N PRO A 349 16.30 -14.01 -15.38
CA PRO A 349 16.62 -12.63 -15.72
C PRO A 349 16.86 -12.45 -17.23
N ASN A 350 16.27 -11.43 -17.85
CA ASN A 350 16.35 -11.16 -19.29
C ASN A 350 15.91 -12.35 -20.16
N GLY A 351 14.84 -13.02 -19.73
CA GLY A 351 14.26 -14.17 -20.41
C GLY A 351 13.81 -13.89 -21.85
N ASP A 352 13.72 -14.94 -22.65
CA ASP A 352 13.09 -14.90 -23.96
C ASP A 352 11.67 -15.49 -23.93
N ARG A 353 11.02 -15.53 -25.09
CA ARG A 353 9.68 -16.11 -25.27
C ARG A 353 9.47 -17.48 -24.63
N SER A 354 10.51 -18.33 -24.54
CA SER A 354 10.39 -19.67 -23.94
C SER A 354 10.35 -19.66 -22.41
N THR A 355 10.72 -18.54 -21.80
CA THR A 355 10.84 -18.37 -20.35
C THR A 355 9.76 -17.48 -19.76
N ILE A 356 8.87 -16.93 -20.59
CA ILE A 356 7.68 -16.18 -20.15
C ILE A 356 6.86 -17.04 -19.22
N THR A 357 6.57 -16.52 -18.04
CA THR A 357 5.68 -17.14 -17.07
C THR A 357 4.34 -16.42 -17.01
N ASN A 358 4.34 -15.10 -17.21
CA ASN A 358 3.13 -14.29 -17.29
C ASN A 358 3.28 -13.09 -18.24
N GLU A 359 2.17 -12.73 -18.86
CA GLU A 359 1.90 -11.51 -19.62
C GLU A 359 0.73 -10.85 -18.89
N ILE A 360 1.00 -9.74 -18.20
CA ILE A 360 0.01 -9.03 -17.40
C ILE A 360 -0.37 -7.75 -18.15
N MET A 361 -1.58 -7.75 -18.70
CA MET A 361 -2.16 -6.61 -19.38
C MET A 361 -2.99 -5.78 -18.42
N LEU A 362 -2.66 -4.51 -18.17
CA LEU A 362 -3.46 -3.60 -17.33
C LEU A 362 -4.16 -2.56 -18.21
N TRP A 363 -5.45 -2.75 -18.46
CA TRP A 363 -6.22 -1.93 -19.40
C TRP A 363 -6.85 -0.74 -18.67
N VAL A 364 -6.40 0.45 -19.07
CA VAL A 364 -6.87 1.74 -18.54
C VAL A 364 -7.91 2.40 -19.47
N HIS A 365 -7.95 1.96 -20.72
CA HIS A 365 -9.07 2.17 -21.65
C HIS A 365 -9.37 0.85 -22.34
N LYS A 366 -10.63 0.43 -22.42
CA LYS A 366 -10.98 -0.92 -22.91
C LYS A 366 -11.29 -0.98 -24.41
N GLY A 367 -11.90 0.07 -24.96
CA GLY A 367 -12.60 0.01 -26.25
C GLY A 367 -13.67 -1.10 -26.32
N ASP A 368 -14.03 -1.49 -27.53
CA ASP A 368 -14.98 -2.59 -27.81
C ASP A 368 -14.30 -3.96 -27.88
N LEU A 369 -13.04 -4.05 -27.43
CA LEU A 369 -12.27 -5.28 -27.43
C LEU A 369 -12.86 -6.29 -26.44
N GLU A 370 -12.76 -7.57 -26.82
CA GLU A 370 -13.18 -8.70 -25.99
C GLU A 370 -11.99 -9.42 -25.40
N ILE A 371 -12.13 -9.84 -24.14
CA ILE A 371 -11.10 -10.57 -23.43
C ILE A 371 -11.41 -12.06 -23.51
N ALA A 372 -10.55 -12.83 -24.19
CA ALA A 372 -10.74 -14.26 -24.44
C ALA A 372 -10.26 -15.15 -23.27
N ALA A 373 -10.49 -14.72 -22.02
CA ALA A 373 -10.13 -15.42 -20.78
C ALA A 373 -11.29 -15.36 -19.76
N PRO A 374 -11.43 -16.35 -18.86
CA PRO A 374 -12.42 -16.31 -17.79
C PRO A 374 -12.03 -15.29 -16.70
N VAL A 375 -13.04 -14.73 -16.04
CA VAL A 375 -12.86 -13.91 -14.83
C VAL A 375 -12.42 -14.79 -13.66
N VAL A 376 -11.40 -14.37 -12.94
CA VAL A 376 -10.83 -15.08 -11.78
C VAL A 376 -10.84 -14.24 -10.49
N GLY A 377 -11.10 -12.93 -10.59
CA GLY A 377 -11.18 -12.06 -9.42
C GLY A 377 -11.37 -10.58 -9.76
N THR A 378 -11.22 -9.74 -8.76
CA THR A 378 -11.18 -8.28 -8.88
C THR A 378 -10.05 -7.70 -8.04
N TYR A 379 -9.58 -6.52 -8.42
CA TYR A 379 -8.64 -5.67 -7.68
C TYR A 379 -9.21 -4.25 -7.63
N GLU A 380 -9.01 -3.52 -6.53
CA GLU A 380 -9.52 -2.15 -6.39
C GLU A 380 -8.40 -1.21 -5.96
N GLN A 381 -8.31 -0.07 -6.63
CA GLN A 381 -7.35 1.00 -6.32
C GLN A 381 -7.96 2.34 -6.68
N GLY A 382 -7.85 3.34 -5.80
CA GLY A 382 -8.33 4.71 -6.09
C GLY A 382 -9.83 4.81 -6.42
N GLY A 383 -10.65 3.84 -6.00
CA GLY A 383 -12.07 3.76 -6.37
C GLY A 383 -12.34 3.34 -7.81
N VAL A 384 -11.35 2.75 -8.49
CA VAL A 384 -11.48 2.01 -9.76
C VAL A 384 -11.51 0.52 -9.43
N THR A 385 -12.42 -0.22 -10.05
CA THR A 385 -12.47 -1.67 -9.92
C THR A 385 -11.91 -2.30 -11.19
N TYR A 386 -10.84 -3.08 -11.05
CA TYR A 386 -10.24 -3.86 -12.11
C TYR A 386 -10.78 -5.29 -12.06
N THR A 387 -11.38 -5.76 -13.15
CA THR A 387 -11.76 -7.17 -13.30
C THR A 387 -10.55 -7.96 -13.77
N ILE A 388 -10.20 -9.04 -13.06
CA ILE A 388 -9.05 -9.90 -13.36
C ILE A 388 -9.52 -11.08 -14.20
N TYR A 389 -8.92 -11.22 -15.38
CA TYR A 389 -9.09 -12.33 -16.30
C TYR A 389 -7.78 -13.11 -16.41
N HIS A 390 -7.84 -14.44 -16.49
CA HIS A 390 -6.63 -15.24 -16.58
C HIS A 390 -6.81 -16.53 -17.37
N LYS A 391 -5.87 -16.85 -18.26
CA LYS A 391 -5.82 -18.10 -19.01
C LYS A 391 -4.39 -18.43 -19.46
N GLY A 392 -3.81 -19.48 -18.89
CA GLY A 392 -2.47 -19.92 -19.26
C GLY A 392 -1.43 -18.93 -18.75
N THR A 393 -0.64 -18.33 -19.64
CA THR A 393 0.34 -17.28 -19.28
C THR A 393 -0.24 -15.87 -19.46
N TYR A 394 -1.48 -15.73 -19.91
CA TYR A 394 -2.10 -14.42 -20.15
C TYR A 394 -2.98 -14.02 -18.97
N THR A 395 -2.76 -12.82 -18.46
CA THR A 395 -3.55 -12.19 -17.40
C THR A 395 -3.96 -10.80 -17.85
N ALA A 396 -5.21 -10.40 -17.65
CA ALA A 396 -5.66 -9.04 -17.92
C ALA A 396 -6.40 -8.47 -16.71
N LEU A 397 -6.05 -7.26 -16.31
CA LEU A 397 -6.75 -6.45 -15.33
C LEU A 397 -7.42 -5.30 -16.08
N VAL A 398 -8.75 -5.27 -16.09
CA VAL A 398 -9.48 -4.30 -16.93
C VAL A 398 -10.34 -3.40 -16.05
N ALA A 399 -10.05 -2.10 -16.11
CA ALA A 399 -10.77 -1.08 -15.37
C ALA A 399 -12.26 -1.05 -15.77
N ASP A 400 -13.12 -0.74 -14.80
CA ASP A 400 -14.57 -0.62 -14.97
C ASP A 400 -14.99 0.66 -15.72
N ARG A 401 -14.04 1.58 -15.93
CA ARG A 401 -14.17 2.84 -16.65
C ARG A 401 -12.83 3.24 -17.27
N ASP A 402 -12.84 4.23 -18.14
CA ASP A 402 -11.60 4.84 -18.64
C ASP A 402 -10.87 5.58 -17.51
N VAL A 403 -9.55 5.39 -17.46
CA VAL A 403 -8.64 5.99 -16.50
C VAL A 403 -7.45 6.56 -17.29
N PRO A 404 -7.55 7.78 -17.84
CA PRO A 404 -6.50 8.34 -18.68
C PRO A 404 -5.26 8.80 -17.90
N GLU A 405 -5.38 8.99 -16.58
CA GLU A 405 -4.28 9.45 -15.73
C GLU A 405 -4.34 8.80 -14.35
N GLY A 406 -3.20 8.67 -13.69
CA GLY A 406 -3.10 8.35 -12.27
C GLY A 406 -1.88 7.52 -11.90
N ASP A 407 -1.82 7.16 -10.61
CA ASP A 407 -0.78 6.30 -10.05
C ASP A 407 -1.27 4.85 -9.95
N ILE A 408 -0.50 3.91 -10.50
CA ILE A 408 -0.69 2.46 -10.34
C ILE A 408 0.33 1.91 -9.35
N ASP A 409 -0.11 1.10 -8.39
CA ASP A 409 0.76 0.35 -7.50
C ASP A 409 0.91 -1.07 -8.06
N LEU A 410 1.99 -1.30 -8.81
CA LEU A 410 2.23 -2.59 -9.44
C LEU A 410 2.55 -3.67 -8.39
N THR A 411 3.20 -3.31 -7.28
CA THR A 411 3.50 -4.27 -6.21
C THR A 411 2.21 -4.82 -5.62
N ALA A 412 1.24 -3.97 -5.31
CA ALA A 412 -0.07 -4.41 -4.82
C ALA A 412 -0.83 -5.30 -5.82
N ILE A 413 -0.68 -5.03 -7.13
CA ILE A 413 -1.23 -5.90 -8.18
C ILE A 413 -0.52 -7.26 -8.19
N LEU A 414 0.82 -7.28 -8.11
CA LEU A 414 1.60 -8.53 -8.08
C LEU A 414 1.26 -9.37 -6.84
N ASP A 415 1.14 -8.77 -5.66
CA ASP A 415 0.70 -9.42 -4.43
C ASP A 415 -0.70 -10.02 -4.59
N LYS A 416 -1.61 -9.26 -5.22
CA LYS A 416 -2.95 -9.74 -5.49
C LYS A 416 -2.93 -10.96 -6.41
N LEU A 417 -2.11 -10.95 -7.46
CA LEU A 417 -1.98 -12.06 -8.40
C LEU A 417 -1.27 -13.27 -7.76
N GLU A 418 -0.29 -13.05 -6.89
CA GLU A 418 0.35 -14.11 -6.10
C GLU A 418 -0.63 -14.78 -5.15
N SER A 419 -1.48 -14.00 -4.46
CA SER A 419 -2.50 -14.52 -3.54
C SER A 419 -3.50 -15.49 -4.20
N ILE A 420 -3.68 -15.39 -5.52
CA ILE A 420 -4.53 -16.27 -6.33
C ILE A 420 -3.72 -17.25 -7.20
N GLY A 421 -2.41 -17.34 -6.98
CA GLY A 421 -1.51 -18.34 -7.58
C GLY A 421 -1.13 -18.09 -9.04
N ILE A 422 -1.27 -16.85 -9.52
CA ILE A 422 -0.96 -16.45 -10.90
C ILE A 422 0.50 -15.97 -11.06
N VAL A 423 1.03 -15.31 -10.03
CA VAL A 423 2.42 -14.81 -9.95
C VAL A 423 3.16 -15.53 -8.82
N LYS A 424 4.49 -15.56 -8.87
CA LYS A 424 5.37 -16.08 -7.81
C LYS A 424 6.52 -15.11 -7.54
N ASP A 425 6.90 -14.99 -6.27
CA ASP A 425 8.11 -14.31 -5.80
C ASP A 425 9.41 -14.63 -6.59
N SER A 426 9.54 -15.84 -7.12
CA SER A 426 10.72 -16.31 -7.85
C SER A 426 10.82 -15.83 -9.30
N GLU A 427 9.77 -15.18 -9.83
CA GLU A 427 9.74 -14.65 -11.19
C GLU A 427 10.51 -13.32 -11.30
N TYR A 428 10.86 -12.95 -12.53
CA TYR A 428 11.54 -11.69 -12.85
C TYR A 428 10.66 -10.81 -13.71
N LEU A 429 10.43 -9.59 -13.24
CA LEU A 429 9.85 -8.50 -14.01
C LEU A 429 10.87 -8.04 -15.06
N ALA A 430 10.56 -8.28 -16.32
CA ALA A 430 11.47 -8.09 -17.45
C ALA A 430 11.27 -6.75 -18.17
N SER A 431 10.02 -6.35 -18.38
CA SER A 431 9.65 -5.07 -18.99
C SER A 431 8.28 -4.60 -18.52
N ILE A 432 8.07 -3.29 -18.64
CA ILE A 432 6.78 -2.61 -18.53
C ILE A 432 6.62 -1.76 -19.80
N GLU A 433 5.50 -1.93 -20.48
CA GLU A 433 5.21 -1.31 -21.77
C GLU A 433 3.85 -0.64 -21.67
N LEU A 434 3.70 0.61 -22.14
CA LEU A 434 2.43 1.32 -22.18
C LEU A 434 2.12 1.68 -23.63
N GLY A 435 0.96 1.23 -24.11
CA GLY A 435 0.59 1.36 -25.52
C GLY A 435 -0.88 1.14 -25.78
N ALA A 436 -1.23 1.00 -27.06
CA ALA A 436 -2.60 0.75 -27.49
C ALA A 436 -2.71 -0.49 -28.38
N GLU A 437 -3.49 -1.50 -28.00
CA GLU A 437 -3.73 -2.66 -28.87
C GLU A 437 -4.75 -2.27 -29.95
N VAL A 438 -4.24 -2.02 -31.16
CA VAL A 438 -5.04 -1.52 -32.28
C VAL A 438 -5.63 -2.67 -33.08
N VAL A 439 -6.96 -2.71 -33.13
CA VAL A 439 -7.74 -3.62 -33.99
C VAL A 439 -8.21 -2.91 -35.25
N SER A 440 -8.64 -1.65 -35.13
CA SER A 440 -9.40 -1.03 -36.21
C SER A 440 -9.38 0.49 -36.25
N GLY A 441 -9.49 1.02 -37.48
CA GLY A 441 -9.78 2.41 -37.74
C GLY A 441 -8.57 3.30 -37.51
N VAL A 442 -8.83 4.60 -37.47
CA VAL A 442 -7.79 5.60 -37.21
C VAL A 442 -7.75 5.84 -35.70
N GLY A 443 -6.63 6.27 -35.16
CA GLY A 443 -6.55 6.61 -33.75
C GLY A 443 -5.22 7.23 -33.39
N SER A 444 -5.18 7.77 -32.19
CA SER A 444 -3.99 8.34 -31.59
C SER A 444 -3.90 7.97 -30.12
N LEU A 445 -2.68 7.79 -29.65
CA LEU A 445 -2.33 7.70 -28.23
C LEU A 445 -1.16 8.64 -27.98
N THR A 446 -1.34 9.62 -27.11
CA THR A 446 -0.27 10.45 -26.56
C THR A 446 0.00 10.02 -25.13
N ILE A 447 1.26 9.71 -24.83
CA ILE A 447 1.76 9.52 -23.48
C ILE A 447 2.35 10.87 -23.07
N ASN A 448 1.64 11.59 -22.20
CA ASN A 448 2.02 12.90 -21.67
C ASN A 448 3.00 12.76 -20.50
N ASN A 449 2.85 11.70 -19.72
CA ASN A 449 3.76 11.31 -18.65
C ASN A 449 3.81 9.79 -18.52
N LEU A 450 4.99 9.27 -18.18
CA LEU A 450 5.16 7.89 -17.74
C LEU A 450 6.45 7.78 -16.93
N ASP A 451 6.29 7.70 -15.61
CA ASP A 451 7.36 7.67 -14.64
C ASP A 451 7.20 6.47 -13.69
N PHE A 452 8.32 5.84 -13.31
CA PHE A 452 8.34 4.75 -12.35
C PHE A 452 9.19 5.08 -11.13
N GLN A 453 8.72 4.69 -9.95
CA GLN A 453 9.57 4.57 -8.77
C GLN A 453 9.68 3.10 -8.38
N VAL A 454 10.89 2.55 -8.50
CA VAL A 454 11.18 1.15 -8.19
C VAL A 454 12.02 1.08 -6.93
N GLN A 455 11.51 0.41 -5.91
CA GLN A 455 12.23 0.12 -4.67
C GLN A 455 12.46 -1.39 -4.58
N SER A 456 13.73 -1.79 -4.43
CA SER A 456 14.11 -3.20 -4.32
C SER A 456 15.08 -3.42 -3.15
N MET A 457 14.95 -4.56 -2.48
CA MET A 457 15.85 -4.95 -1.40
C MET A 457 17.17 -5.49 -1.95
N SER A 458 18.27 -5.01 -1.39
CA SER A 458 19.63 -5.52 -1.64
C SER A 458 19.93 -6.79 -0.86
N ASP A 459 21.00 -7.50 -1.23
CA ASP A 459 21.49 -8.69 -0.51
C ASP A 459 21.86 -8.41 0.96
N ASP A 460 22.20 -7.16 1.31
CA ASP A 460 22.53 -6.72 2.67
C ASP A 460 21.33 -6.13 3.45
N GLY A 461 20.13 -6.13 2.83
CA GLY A 461 18.90 -5.61 3.41
C GLY A 461 18.66 -4.12 3.21
N SER A 462 19.56 -3.37 2.56
CA SER A 462 19.28 -1.97 2.17
C SER A 462 18.18 -1.89 1.11
N ILE A 463 17.52 -0.74 0.99
CA ILE A 463 16.53 -0.48 -0.07
C ILE A 463 17.18 0.38 -1.14
N ILE A 464 17.23 -0.11 -2.37
CA ILE A 464 17.64 0.68 -3.53
C ILE A 464 16.39 1.30 -4.14
N VAL A 465 16.36 2.63 -4.20
CA VAL A 465 15.30 3.41 -4.85
C VAL A 465 15.81 3.90 -6.20
N LYS A 466 15.04 3.62 -7.25
CA LYS A 466 15.32 4.05 -8.63
C LYS A 466 14.12 4.81 -9.16
N ASP A 467 14.32 6.09 -9.44
CA ASP A 467 13.33 6.90 -10.15
C ASP A 467 13.65 6.86 -11.65
N VAL A 468 12.64 6.57 -12.46
CA VAL A 468 12.78 6.34 -13.90
C VAL A 468 11.82 7.25 -14.62
N THR A 469 12.37 8.19 -15.37
CA THR A 469 11.60 9.14 -16.19
C THR A 469 12.01 9.04 -17.65
N GLY A 470 11.23 9.61 -18.57
CA GLY A 470 11.62 9.69 -19.99
C GLY A 470 12.90 10.50 -20.23
N SER A 471 13.27 11.38 -19.29
CA SER A 471 14.50 12.17 -19.34
C SER A 471 15.75 11.44 -18.79
N GLY A 472 15.58 10.36 -18.02
CA GLY A 472 16.69 9.62 -17.41
C GLY A 472 16.34 8.89 -16.12
N GLN A 473 17.34 8.22 -15.54
CA GLN A 473 17.24 7.50 -14.26
C GLN A 473 18.06 8.20 -13.16
N THR A 474 17.52 8.18 -11.94
CA THR A 474 18.28 8.46 -10.70
C THR A 474 18.25 7.25 -9.79
N VAL A 475 19.36 6.99 -9.10
CA VAL A 475 19.49 5.88 -8.15
C VAL A 475 19.98 6.44 -6.82
N HIS A 476 19.30 6.10 -5.74
CA HIS A 476 19.74 6.38 -4.39
C HIS A 476 19.48 5.15 -3.50
N GLU A 477 20.36 4.96 -2.53
CA GLU A 477 20.28 3.84 -1.58
C GLU A 477 19.80 4.40 -0.25
N VAL A 478 18.77 3.75 0.31
CA VAL A 478 18.22 4.01 1.64
C VAL A 478 18.75 2.90 2.54
N SER A 479 19.45 3.28 3.61
CA SER A 479 20.01 2.26 4.51
C SER A 479 18.91 1.49 5.24
N LEU A 480 19.20 0.27 5.70
CA LEU A 480 18.25 -0.54 6.50
C LEU A 480 17.71 0.23 7.72
N LEU A 481 18.51 1.13 8.30
CA LEU A 481 18.07 1.97 9.42
C LEU A 481 17.09 3.06 8.98
N GLU A 482 17.32 3.68 7.82
CA GLU A 482 16.44 4.68 7.23
C GLU A 482 15.12 4.07 6.71
N SER A 483 15.09 2.77 6.42
CA SER A 483 13.85 2.06 6.08
C SER A 483 13.04 1.64 7.31
N LEU A 484 13.69 1.31 8.42
CA LEU A 484 13.03 0.84 9.65
C LEU A 484 12.61 1.99 10.59
N TYR A 485 13.31 3.12 10.52
CA TYR A 485 13.08 4.26 11.40
C TYR A 485 12.94 5.55 10.60
N SER A 486 12.07 6.44 11.08
CA SER A 486 11.93 7.80 10.55
C SER A 486 12.29 8.85 11.61
N ASP A 487 12.80 9.99 11.14
CA ASP A 487 12.96 11.18 11.98
C ASP A 487 11.59 11.61 12.51
N GLY A 488 11.48 11.81 13.81
CA GLY A 488 10.19 12.16 14.38
C GLY A 488 10.14 12.27 15.88
N THR A 489 8.98 12.69 16.36
CA THR A 489 8.63 12.69 17.78
C THR A 489 7.35 11.89 17.94
N ALA A 490 7.42 10.78 18.68
CA ALA A 490 6.27 9.97 19.03
C ALA A 490 5.86 10.28 20.47
N GLU A 491 4.61 10.68 20.68
CA GLU A 491 4.06 10.80 22.03
C GLU A 491 3.79 9.39 22.57
N VAL A 492 4.30 9.10 23.77
CA VAL A 492 4.04 7.86 24.49
C VAL A 492 2.77 8.07 25.29
N THR A 493 1.72 7.35 24.93
CA THR A 493 0.43 7.37 25.64
C THR A 493 0.08 5.97 26.12
N SER A 494 -0.53 5.86 27.29
CA SER A 494 -1.14 4.60 27.73
C SER A 494 -2.33 4.21 26.84
N ALA A 495 -2.80 2.96 26.99
CA ALA A 495 -3.92 2.40 26.21
C ALA A 495 -5.25 3.18 26.37
N ASP A 496 -5.41 3.94 27.44
CA ASP A 496 -6.55 4.82 27.73
C ASP A 496 -6.28 6.31 27.38
N GLY A 497 -5.13 6.62 26.76
CA GLY A 497 -4.81 7.94 26.23
C GLY A 497 -4.14 8.91 27.22
N LEU A 498 -3.65 8.44 28.38
CA LEU A 498 -2.84 9.24 29.29
C LEU A 498 -1.46 9.45 28.67
N HIS A 499 -1.04 10.72 28.59
CA HIS A 499 0.28 11.08 28.09
C HIS A 499 1.38 10.78 29.13
N LEU A 500 2.31 9.89 28.79
CA LEU A 500 3.41 9.42 29.64
C LEU A 500 4.74 10.13 29.35
N GLY A 501 4.88 10.72 28.16
CA GLY A 501 6.10 11.37 27.69
C GLY A 501 6.28 11.21 26.19
N LYS A 502 7.49 11.37 25.69
CA LYS A 502 7.74 11.28 24.24
C LYS A 502 9.08 10.65 23.90
N VAL A 503 9.14 10.02 22.75
CA VAL A 503 10.38 9.54 22.13
C VAL A 503 10.72 10.44 20.96
N VAL A 504 11.94 10.98 20.94
CA VAL A 504 12.47 11.72 19.80
C VAL A 504 13.48 10.84 19.08
N THR A 505 13.18 10.49 17.84
CA THR A 505 14.01 9.66 16.98
C THR A 505 14.75 10.55 15.99
N SER A 506 16.06 10.34 15.87
CA SER A 506 16.87 10.89 14.79
C SER A 506 17.62 9.77 14.08
N VAL A 507 17.53 9.73 12.76
CA VAL A 507 18.05 8.68 11.91
C VAL A 507 19.16 9.23 11.03
N THR A 508 20.22 8.45 10.91
CA THR A 508 21.29 8.64 9.94
C THR A 508 21.56 7.31 9.27
N ALA A 509 22.27 7.32 8.14
CA ALA A 509 22.63 6.09 7.42
C ALA A 509 23.19 4.97 8.34
N ASP A 510 23.96 5.32 9.37
CA ASP A 510 24.69 4.35 10.22
C ASP A 510 24.10 4.16 11.63
N VAL A 511 23.28 5.10 12.12
CA VAL A 511 22.85 5.13 13.53
C VAL A 511 21.44 5.73 13.64
N VAL A 512 20.59 5.08 14.44
CA VAL A 512 19.35 5.67 14.97
C VAL A 512 19.60 6.08 16.42
N THR A 513 19.20 7.29 16.79
CA THR A 513 19.20 7.74 18.18
C THR A 513 17.77 7.96 18.65
N GLN A 514 17.36 7.27 19.70
CA GLN A 514 16.06 7.45 20.34
C GLN A 514 16.25 8.08 21.71
N LYS A 515 15.65 9.26 21.93
CA LYS A 515 15.72 9.97 23.21
C LYS A 515 14.36 9.90 23.90
N PHE A 516 14.34 9.38 25.12
CA PHE A 516 13.13 9.20 25.91
C PHE A 516 12.96 10.38 26.87
N TYR A 517 11.81 11.04 26.80
CA TYR A 517 11.46 12.18 27.63
C TYR A 517 10.22 11.89 28.45
N SER A 518 10.14 12.46 29.66
CA SER A 518 8.91 12.49 30.44
C SER A 518 7.85 13.40 29.83
N ASP A 519 6.62 13.30 30.35
CA ASP A 519 5.48 14.20 30.09
C ASP A 519 5.79 15.70 30.26
N LYS A 520 6.82 16.02 31.06
CA LYS A 520 7.33 17.39 31.29
C LYS A 520 8.51 17.77 30.42
N ASN A 521 8.82 17.00 29.38
CA ASN A 521 9.97 17.18 28.50
C ASN A 521 11.35 17.07 29.20
N ALA A 522 11.46 16.35 30.32
CA ALA A 522 12.76 16.03 30.91
C ALA A 522 13.34 14.77 30.25
N LEU A 523 14.59 14.81 29.79
CA LEU A 523 15.26 13.63 29.22
C LEU A 523 15.48 12.59 30.33
N LEU A 524 15.11 11.34 30.07
CA LEU A 524 15.22 10.20 30.99
C LEU A 524 16.38 9.28 30.62
N SER A 525 16.53 8.98 29.32
CA SER A 525 17.59 8.16 28.77
C SER A 525 17.67 8.39 27.26
N PHE A 526 18.68 7.81 26.62
CA PHE A 526 18.65 7.66 25.18
C PHE A 526 19.37 6.40 24.73
N ASP A 527 18.90 5.84 23.63
CA ASP A 527 19.48 4.67 23.00
C ASP A 527 20.12 5.05 21.67
N LYS A 528 21.14 4.29 21.29
CA LYS A 528 21.68 4.28 19.93
C LYS A 528 21.55 2.90 19.35
N ILE A 529 20.90 2.80 18.19
CA ILE A 529 20.70 1.56 17.46
C ILE A 529 21.64 1.59 16.26
N LEU A 530 22.43 0.54 16.10
CA LEU A 530 23.42 0.39 15.04
C LEU A 530 23.18 -0.93 14.32
N VAL A 531 23.39 -0.94 13.01
CA VAL A 531 23.44 -2.17 12.22
C VAL A 531 24.90 -2.60 12.11
N GLU A 532 25.18 -3.83 12.53
CA GLU A 532 26.47 -4.46 12.37
C GLU A 532 26.69 -4.94 10.92
N PRO A 533 27.94 -5.05 10.44
CA PRO A 533 28.24 -5.55 9.09
C PRO A 533 27.75 -6.96 8.78
N ASN A 534 27.31 -7.72 9.78
CA ASN A 534 26.77 -9.07 9.66
C ASN A 534 25.23 -9.09 9.65
N GLY A 535 24.56 -7.92 9.60
CA GLY A 535 23.11 -7.78 9.67
C GLY A 535 22.51 -7.81 11.07
N GLY A 536 23.35 -7.91 12.12
CA GLY A 536 22.91 -7.80 13.51
C GLY A 536 22.52 -6.37 13.87
N VAL A 537 21.64 -6.20 14.85
CA VAL A 537 21.21 -4.89 15.35
C VAL A 537 21.65 -4.75 16.80
N THR A 538 22.47 -3.76 17.09
CA THR A 538 22.93 -3.46 18.46
C THR A 538 22.25 -2.21 18.98
N THR A 539 21.51 -2.35 20.08
CA THR A 539 20.97 -1.23 20.86
C THR A 539 21.92 -0.95 22.03
N GLN A 540 22.47 0.26 22.07
CA GLN A 540 23.33 0.76 23.13
C GLN A 540 22.57 1.73 24.01
N HIS A 541 22.59 1.49 25.32
CA HIS A 541 21.87 2.29 26.30
C HIS A 541 22.76 3.38 26.90
N TYR A 542 22.20 4.58 27.04
CA TYR A 542 22.88 5.72 27.65
C TYR A 542 22.00 6.45 28.66
N THR A 543 22.65 6.88 29.73
CA THR A 543 22.08 7.80 30.72
C THR A 543 21.83 9.18 30.12
N THR A 544 21.07 10.03 30.82
CA THR A 544 20.83 11.44 30.46
C THR A 544 22.10 12.27 30.24
N LYS A 545 23.23 11.86 30.83
CA LYS A 545 24.54 12.52 30.71
C LYS A 545 25.41 11.95 29.58
N GLY A 546 24.89 10.99 28.81
CA GLY A 546 25.61 10.32 27.73
C GLY A 546 26.65 9.31 28.20
N VAL A 547 26.52 8.80 29.42
CA VAL A 547 27.33 7.68 29.91
C VAL A 547 26.67 6.38 29.46
N PHE A 548 27.44 5.52 28.78
CA PHE A 548 27.03 4.18 28.37
C PHE A 548 26.73 3.30 29.59
N SER A 549 25.57 2.63 29.59
CA SER A 549 25.10 1.80 30.70
C SER A 549 25.01 0.31 30.37
N GLY A 550 25.06 -0.05 29.09
CA GLY A 550 25.00 -1.43 28.61
C GLY A 550 24.49 -1.51 27.17
N ALA A 551 24.45 -2.71 26.62
CA ALA A 551 23.94 -2.92 25.26
C ALA A 551 23.27 -4.28 25.11
N GLU A 552 22.35 -4.36 24.15
CA GLU A 552 21.75 -5.59 23.65
C GLU A 552 22.07 -5.71 22.14
N SER A 553 22.45 -6.90 21.70
CA SER A 553 22.77 -7.16 20.29
C SER A 553 22.00 -8.36 19.77
N ASP A 554 21.14 -8.13 18.80
CA ASP A 554 20.27 -9.12 18.17
C ASP A 554 20.84 -9.59 16.85
N HIS A 555 20.93 -10.92 16.69
CA HIS A 555 21.45 -11.55 15.49
C HIS A 555 20.46 -12.57 14.94
N LEU A 556 19.82 -12.24 13.82
CA LEU A 556 19.00 -13.17 13.07
C LEU A 556 19.88 -14.28 12.48
N GLN A 557 19.49 -15.52 12.73
CA GLN A 557 20.17 -16.71 12.23
C GLN A 557 19.48 -17.20 10.95
N ALA A 558 20.21 -17.91 10.08
CA ALA A 558 19.69 -18.45 8.83
C ALA A 558 18.49 -19.42 8.99
N ASN A 559 18.25 -19.93 10.20
CA ASN A 559 17.11 -20.79 10.52
C ASN A 559 15.89 -20.00 11.06
N GLY A 560 15.92 -18.66 11.00
CA GLY A 560 14.86 -17.78 11.52
C GLY A 560 14.87 -17.56 13.03
N SER A 561 15.84 -18.12 13.77
CA SER A 561 15.99 -17.85 15.21
C SER A 561 16.75 -16.54 15.45
N VAL A 562 16.51 -15.89 16.59
CA VAL A 562 17.18 -14.65 16.99
C VAL A 562 18.04 -14.93 18.23
N ASN A 563 19.31 -14.53 18.18
CA ASN A 563 20.21 -14.53 19.33
C ASN A 563 20.35 -13.12 19.87
N THR A 564 19.98 -12.90 21.13
CA THR A 564 20.17 -11.64 21.84
C THR A 564 21.34 -11.77 22.81
N LEU A 565 22.37 -10.95 22.64
CA LEU A 565 23.54 -10.87 23.52
C LEU A 565 23.42 -9.63 24.41
N ARG A 566 23.63 -9.78 25.72
CA ARG A 566 23.55 -8.66 26.68
C ARG A 566 24.93 -8.30 27.24
N TYR A 567 25.22 -7.01 27.29
CA TYR A 567 26.50 -6.46 27.74
C TYR A 567 26.31 -5.44 28.88
N ASP A 568 27.23 -5.45 29.83
CA ASP A 568 27.30 -4.42 30.87
C ASP A 568 27.90 -3.09 30.37
N ALA A 569 27.97 -2.10 31.25
CA ALA A 569 28.56 -0.78 30.98
C ALA A 569 30.06 -0.80 30.58
N HIS A 570 30.73 -1.96 30.61
CA HIS A 570 32.12 -2.15 30.21
C HIS A 570 32.25 -3.08 28.98
N TRP A 571 31.15 -3.31 28.24
CA TRP A 571 31.10 -4.23 27.10
C TRP A 571 31.43 -5.68 27.45
N LYS A 572 31.25 -6.07 28.71
CA LYS A 572 31.41 -7.46 29.11
C LYS A 572 30.09 -8.19 28.91
N LEU A 573 30.13 -9.30 28.18
CA LEU A 573 28.98 -10.20 28.04
C LEU A 573 28.52 -10.65 29.43
N ILE A 574 27.25 -10.47 29.73
CA ILE A 574 26.63 -10.87 31.00
C ILE A 574 25.62 -12.01 30.83
N GLY A 575 25.10 -12.20 29.62
CA GLY A 575 24.20 -13.31 29.29
C GLY A 575 23.76 -13.27 27.83
N ALA A 576 23.04 -14.32 27.43
CA ALA A 576 22.48 -14.41 26.10
C ALA A 576 21.11 -15.12 26.12
N GLU A 577 20.26 -14.80 25.15
CA GLU A 577 18.99 -15.47 24.90
C GLU A 577 18.90 -15.92 23.44
N ASN A 578 18.31 -17.10 23.20
CA ASN A 578 17.98 -17.57 21.86
C ASN A 578 16.47 -17.77 21.76
N LEU A 579 15.83 -17.06 20.84
CA LEU A 579 14.41 -17.19 20.51
C LEU A 579 14.25 -17.95 19.20
N SER A 580 13.41 -18.98 19.18
CA SER A 580 13.12 -19.76 17.97
C SER A 580 11.65 -20.13 17.87
N ILE A 581 11.07 -19.99 16.69
CA ILE A 581 9.72 -20.50 16.39
C ILE A 581 9.83 -21.96 15.95
N LYS A 582 9.10 -22.84 16.63
CA LYS A 582 9.04 -24.27 16.33
C LYS A 582 8.06 -24.54 15.19
N ALA A 583 8.20 -25.70 14.55
CA ALA A 583 7.36 -26.09 13.42
C ALA A 583 5.85 -26.16 13.73
N ASN A 584 5.49 -26.26 15.00
CA ASN A 584 4.11 -26.24 15.48
C ASN A 584 3.59 -24.83 15.83
N GLY A 585 4.39 -23.78 15.61
CA GLY A 585 4.06 -22.39 15.93
C GLY A 585 4.46 -21.94 17.34
N ASP A 586 4.95 -22.84 18.21
CA ASP A 586 5.38 -22.47 19.55
C ASP A 586 6.67 -21.65 19.53
N THR A 587 6.79 -20.68 20.44
CA THR A 587 8.03 -19.92 20.63
C THR A 587 8.86 -20.57 21.73
N GLN A 588 10.13 -20.86 21.48
CA GLN A 588 11.07 -21.34 22.48
C GLN A 588 12.13 -20.28 22.76
N ILE A 589 12.36 -20.01 24.05
CA ILE A 589 13.38 -19.09 24.54
C ILE A 589 14.38 -19.88 25.37
N LEU A 590 15.66 -19.87 25.00
CA LEU A 590 16.75 -20.48 25.75
C LEU A 590 17.61 -19.38 26.38
N ARG A 591 17.95 -19.50 27.67
CA ARG A 591 18.74 -18.49 28.38
C ARG A 591 20.10 -19.03 28.79
N TYR A 592 21.15 -18.24 28.59
CA TYR A 592 22.53 -18.63 28.84
C TYR A 592 23.25 -17.60 29.72
N ASP A 593 24.20 -18.07 30.52
CA ASP A 593 25.15 -17.18 31.18
C ASP A 593 26.23 -16.66 30.21
N ALA A 594 27.10 -15.79 30.70
CA ALA A 594 28.23 -15.24 29.96
C ALA A 594 29.24 -16.30 29.43
N GLN A 595 29.14 -17.55 29.89
CA GLN A 595 29.97 -18.68 29.47
C GLN A 595 29.20 -19.65 28.57
N TRP A 596 28.04 -19.24 28.04
CA TRP A 596 27.17 -20.05 27.19
C TRP A 596 26.64 -21.32 27.84
N LYS A 597 26.59 -21.35 29.18
CA LYS A 597 25.94 -22.45 29.89
C LYS A 597 24.45 -22.16 29.98
N LEU A 598 23.65 -23.13 29.54
CA LEU A 598 22.19 -23.05 29.65
C LEU A 598 21.79 -22.88 31.12
N LEU A 599 20.97 -21.86 31.38
CA LEU A 599 20.40 -21.54 32.68
C LEU A 599 18.98 -22.09 32.80
N GLY A 600 18.22 -22.04 31.71
CA GLY A 600 16.85 -22.52 31.63
C GLY A 600 16.24 -22.25 30.26
N ALA A 601 15.01 -22.69 30.08
CA ALA A 601 14.27 -22.50 28.85
C ALA A 601 12.80 -22.25 29.14
N ASP A 602 12.17 -21.44 28.30
CA ASP A 602 10.72 -21.28 28.26
C ASP A 602 10.16 -21.73 26.90
N VAL A 603 8.95 -22.26 26.92
CA VAL A 603 8.16 -22.57 25.72
C VAL A 603 6.82 -21.88 25.83
N ILE A 604 6.53 -20.99 24.88
CA ILE A 604 5.31 -20.20 24.82
C ILE A 604 4.42 -20.76 23.72
N SER A 605 3.18 -21.09 24.08
CA SER A 605 2.15 -21.58 23.18
C SER A 605 0.91 -20.70 23.27
N VAL A 606 0.31 -20.37 22.12
CA VAL A 606 -0.97 -19.65 22.06
C VAL A 606 -2.07 -20.63 21.66
N GLY A 607 -3.03 -20.84 22.57
CA GLY A 607 -4.18 -21.70 22.34
C GLY A 607 -5.20 -21.07 21.38
N VAL A 608 -6.06 -21.91 20.79
CA VAL A 608 -7.19 -21.47 19.94
C VAL A 608 -8.21 -20.59 20.69
N ASP A 609 -8.16 -20.60 22.02
CA ASP A 609 -8.95 -19.76 22.92
C ASP A 609 -8.29 -18.39 23.20
N GLY A 610 -7.15 -18.11 22.54
CA GLY A 610 -6.38 -16.88 22.71
C GLY A 610 -5.57 -16.81 24.01
N ARG A 611 -5.49 -17.90 24.78
CA ARG A 611 -4.68 -17.97 25.98
C ARG A 611 -3.24 -18.27 25.65
N GLU A 612 -2.33 -17.54 26.27
CA GLU A 612 -0.90 -17.74 26.15
C GLU A 612 -0.41 -18.55 27.36
N THR A 613 0.30 -19.65 27.11
CA THR A 613 0.88 -20.51 28.14
C THR A 613 2.39 -20.51 28.00
N THR A 614 3.10 -20.12 29.06
CA THR A 614 4.55 -20.17 29.17
C THR A 614 4.94 -21.34 30.06
N GLN A 615 5.63 -22.33 29.51
CA GLN A 615 6.15 -23.48 30.26
C GLN A 615 7.62 -23.26 30.61
N HIS A 616 7.97 -23.41 31.88
CA HIS A 616 9.32 -23.17 32.39
C HIS A 616 10.09 -24.47 32.58
N TYR A 617 11.33 -24.47 32.13
CA TYR A 617 12.24 -25.61 32.20
C TYR A 617 13.58 -25.23 32.81
N SER A 618 14.14 -26.15 33.60
CA SER A 618 15.52 -26.05 34.07
C SER A 618 16.52 -26.20 32.92
N ASN A 619 17.79 -25.92 33.20
CA ASN A 619 18.90 -26.23 32.29
C ASN A 619 19.04 -27.71 31.90
N SER A 620 18.33 -28.62 32.58
CA SER A 620 18.31 -30.05 32.30
C SER A 620 16.96 -30.48 31.71
N TRP A 621 16.20 -29.53 31.15
CA TRP A 621 14.87 -29.75 30.57
C TRP A 621 13.86 -30.39 31.52
N THR A 622 14.05 -30.21 32.83
CA THR A 622 13.06 -30.62 33.82
C THR A 622 11.98 -29.55 33.88
N PHE A 623 10.72 -29.94 33.66
CA PHE A 623 9.58 -29.04 33.79
C PHE A 623 9.49 -28.53 35.24
N LEU A 624 9.47 -27.21 35.40
CA LEU A 624 9.43 -26.53 36.69
C LEU A 624 8.03 -26.03 37.03
N GLY A 625 7.22 -25.77 36.02
CA GLY A 625 5.89 -25.19 36.16
C GLY A 625 5.51 -24.43 34.88
N SER A 626 4.34 -23.80 34.91
CA SER A 626 3.87 -23.00 33.79
C SER A 626 3.04 -21.82 34.26
N ASP A 627 3.08 -20.75 33.50
CA ASP A 627 2.25 -19.57 33.67
C ASP A 627 1.24 -19.49 32.52
N VAL A 628 -0.01 -19.20 32.85
CA VAL A 628 -1.09 -19.02 31.86
C VAL A 628 -1.60 -17.59 31.95
N LYS A 629 -1.45 -16.84 30.87
CA LYS A 629 -1.97 -15.49 30.72
C LYS A 629 -3.41 -15.55 30.21
N VAL A 630 -4.29 -14.86 30.93
CA VAL A 630 -5.70 -14.71 30.61
C VAL A 630 -6.02 -13.22 30.55
N ILE A 631 -6.48 -12.77 29.39
CA ILE A 631 -7.01 -11.41 29.23
C ILE A 631 -8.52 -11.48 29.40
N GLU A 632 -9.03 -10.82 30.43
CA GLU A 632 -10.46 -10.76 30.70
C GLU A 632 -11.15 -9.69 29.83
N PRO A 633 -12.45 -9.82 29.52
CA PRO A 633 -13.19 -8.80 28.78
C PRO A 633 -13.17 -7.39 29.40
N SER A 634 -12.84 -7.30 30.68
CA SER A 634 -12.65 -6.05 31.43
C SER A 634 -11.32 -5.35 31.13
N GLY A 635 -10.43 -5.95 30.34
CA GLY A 635 -9.05 -5.50 30.15
C GLY A 635 -8.10 -5.90 31.29
N THR A 636 -8.58 -6.64 32.30
CA THR A 636 -7.73 -7.18 33.38
C THR A 636 -6.85 -8.30 32.82
N VAL A 637 -5.56 -8.27 33.16
CA VAL A 637 -4.60 -9.32 32.79
C VAL A 637 -4.33 -10.19 34.01
N SER A 638 -4.66 -11.46 33.91
CA SER A 638 -4.47 -12.45 34.96
C SER A 638 -3.37 -13.43 34.56
N ILE A 639 -2.38 -13.63 35.43
CA ILE A 639 -1.33 -14.65 35.27
C ILE A 639 -1.59 -15.74 36.31
N GLN A 640 -1.84 -16.96 35.82
CA GLN A 640 -2.08 -18.14 36.66
C GLN A 640 -0.83 -19.00 36.70
N HIS A 641 -0.32 -19.24 37.90
CA HIS A 641 0.90 -20.02 38.14
C HIS A 641 0.55 -21.47 38.45
N TYR A 642 1.24 -22.39 37.78
CA TYR A 642 1.09 -23.83 37.95
C TYR A 642 2.44 -24.46 38.30
N GLY A 643 2.42 -25.38 39.26
CA GLY A 643 3.61 -26.11 39.67
C GLY A 643 4.05 -27.18 38.67
N ALA A 644 5.21 -27.78 38.94
CA ALA A 644 5.71 -28.93 38.19
C ALA A 644 4.74 -30.15 38.21
N ASP A 645 3.80 -30.22 39.15
CA ASP A 645 2.74 -31.22 39.22
C ASP A 645 1.46 -30.81 38.45
N HIS A 646 1.54 -29.73 37.66
CA HIS A 646 0.44 -29.10 36.92
C HIS A 646 -0.72 -28.61 37.78
N LYS A 647 -0.52 -28.47 39.09
CA LYS A 647 -1.55 -27.89 39.97
C LYS A 647 -1.39 -26.39 40.05
N PHE A 648 -2.53 -25.72 40.08
CA PHE A 648 -2.62 -24.30 40.35
C PHE A 648 -1.99 -23.95 41.71
N ILE A 649 -1.13 -22.95 41.74
CA ILE A 649 -0.41 -22.46 42.92
C ILE A 649 -0.97 -21.10 43.35
N SER A 650 -1.09 -20.18 42.40
CA SER A 650 -1.53 -18.80 42.66
C SER A 650 -1.95 -18.12 41.37
N GLN A 651 -2.65 -17.00 41.51
CA GLN A 651 -2.94 -16.10 40.40
C GLN A 651 -2.68 -14.66 40.83
N ASP A 652 -2.09 -13.89 39.93
CA ASP A 652 -1.98 -12.45 40.05
C ASP A 652 -2.82 -11.79 38.96
N SER A 653 -3.79 -10.98 39.37
CA SER A 653 -4.68 -10.23 38.47
C SER A 653 -4.36 -8.76 38.52
N THR A 654 -3.86 -8.22 37.41
CA THR A 654 -3.47 -6.82 37.30
C THR A 654 -4.47 -6.05 36.44
N MET A 655 -4.95 -4.93 36.96
CA MET A 655 -5.78 -3.97 36.24
C MET A 655 -5.13 -2.58 36.26
N ILE A 656 -5.25 -1.86 35.15
CA ILE A 656 -4.99 -0.43 35.10
C ILE A 656 -6.31 0.27 35.44
N ARG A 657 -6.27 1.20 36.40
CA ARG A 657 -7.45 1.99 36.80
C ARG A 657 -7.49 3.30 36.02
N ASP A 658 -8.67 3.89 35.94
CA ASP A 658 -8.94 5.19 35.29
C ASP A 658 -8.06 6.35 35.81
N ASP A 659 -7.46 6.22 36.99
CA ASP A 659 -6.55 7.22 37.56
C ASP A 659 -5.07 6.98 37.22
N GLY A 660 -4.79 6.05 36.30
CA GLY A 660 -3.45 5.62 35.88
C GLY A 660 -2.73 4.73 36.88
N SER A 661 -3.35 4.38 38.03
CA SER A 661 -2.75 3.45 38.99
C SER A 661 -2.89 2.01 38.52
N THR A 662 -1.89 1.19 38.82
CA THR A 662 -1.97 -0.27 38.64
C THR A 662 -2.44 -0.92 39.93
N ALA A 663 -3.29 -1.93 39.81
CA ALA A 663 -3.78 -2.71 40.93
C ALA A 663 -3.64 -4.18 40.66
N THR A 664 -2.86 -4.86 41.50
CA THR A 664 -2.63 -6.29 41.43
C THR A 664 -3.30 -6.96 42.61
N TYR A 665 -4.12 -7.97 42.34
CA TYR A 665 -4.76 -8.81 43.34
C TYR A 665 -4.14 -10.20 43.32
N HIS A 666 -3.71 -10.66 44.48
CA HIS A 666 -3.04 -11.95 44.64
C HIS A 666 -4.02 -12.99 45.15
N TYR A 667 -4.08 -14.14 44.50
CA TYR A 667 -4.92 -15.27 44.88
C TYR A 667 -4.04 -16.48 45.20
N GLY A 668 -4.34 -17.17 46.30
CA GLY A 668 -3.66 -18.41 46.67
C GLY A 668 -4.22 -19.62 45.93
N ALA A 669 -3.63 -20.79 46.16
CA ALA A 669 -4.02 -22.06 45.53
C ALA A 669 -5.50 -22.47 45.75
N ASP A 670 -6.17 -21.90 46.76
CA ASP A 670 -7.59 -22.10 47.05
C ASP A 670 -8.50 -21.03 46.40
N TRP A 671 -7.96 -20.24 45.47
CA TRP A 671 -8.62 -19.14 44.76
C TRP A 671 -9.11 -18.02 45.66
N LYS A 672 -8.62 -17.96 46.91
CA LYS A 672 -8.94 -16.85 47.81
C LYS A 672 -7.91 -15.76 47.67
N LEU A 673 -8.42 -14.52 47.73
CA LEU A 673 -7.59 -13.33 47.83
C LEU A 673 -6.67 -13.47 49.05
N THR A 674 -5.36 -13.32 48.83
CA THR A 674 -4.32 -13.32 49.87
C THR A 674 -3.85 -11.90 50.18
N GLY A 675 -3.89 -11.02 49.19
CA GLY A 675 -3.53 -9.61 49.33
C GLY A 675 -3.72 -8.81 48.05
N SER A 676 -3.37 -7.54 48.10
CA SER A 676 -3.34 -6.68 46.92
C SER A 676 -2.27 -5.60 47.00
N GLU A 677 -1.81 -5.17 45.84
CA GLU A 677 -0.86 -4.07 45.66
C GLU A 677 -1.52 -3.01 44.77
N VAL A 678 -1.35 -1.74 45.13
CA VAL A 678 -1.80 -0.61 44.32
C VAL A 678 -0.65 0.36 44.16
N SER A 679 -0.15 0.49 42.93
CA SER A 679 0.99 1.35 42.62
C SER A 679 0.56 2.57 41.82
N ARG A 680 1.11 3.72 42.18
CA ARG A 680 0.88 4.98 41.47
C ARG A 680 2.17 5.79 41.41
N THR A 681 2.52 6.24 40.22
CA THR A 681 3.63 7.17 40.00
C THR A 681 3.17 8.59 40.33
N GLY A 682 3.91 9.26 41.20
CA GLY A 682 3.73 10.68 41.53
C GLY A 682 4.19 11.58 40.39
N ALA A 683 3.82 12.86 40.46
CA ALA A 683 4.25 13.86 39.47
C ALA A 683 5.77 14.16 39.53
N ASP A 684 6.43 13.72 40.60
CA ASP A 684 7.87 13.74 40.84
C ASP A 684 8.58 12.50 40.28
N GLY A 685 7.84 11.50 39.77
CA GLY A 685 8.40 10.23 39.28
C GLY A 685 8.52 9.14 40.36
N VAL A 686 8.34 9.49 41.64
CA VAL A 686 8.37 8.54 42.75
C VAL A 686 7.16 7.61 42.67
N VAL A 687 7.39 6.30 42.72
CA VAL A 687 6.32 5.29 42.72
C VAL A 687 5.91 4.98 44.15
N LYS A 688 4.61 5.13 44.43
CA LYS A 688 4.02 4.76 45.72
C LYS A 688 3.18 3.51 45.58
N THR A 689 3.52 2.46 46.33
CA THR A 689 2.80 1.18 46.33
C THR A 689 2.15 0.92 47.69
N LEU A 690 0.83 0.74 47.70
CA LEU A 690 0.07 0.39 48.89
C LEU A 690 -0.16 -1.12 48.93
N VAL A 691 0.42 -1.81 49.92
CA VAL A 691 0.29 -3.26 50.07
C VAL A 691 -0.72 -3.59 51.15
N ARG A 692 -1.72 -4.41 50.81
CA ARG A 692 -2.84 -4.75 51.68
C ARG A 692 -3.00 -6.25 51.85
N ASP A 693 -3.55 -6.64 52.99
CA ASP A 693 -3.97 -8.02 53.23
C ASP A 693 -5.27 -8.38 52.49
N ALA A 694 -5.70 -9.63 52.61
CA ALA A 694 -6.95 -10.15 52.06
C ALA A 694 -8.23 -9.42 52.55
N LYS A 695 -8.16 -8.61 53.62
CA LYS A 695 -9.27 -7.82 54.17
C LYS A 695 -9.14 -6.33 53.81
N ALA A 696 -8.28 -6.00 52.85
CA ALA A 696 -7.95 -4.66 52.41
C ALA A 696 -7.36 -3.76 53.52
N GLN A 697 -6.83 -4.34 54.60
CA GLN A 697 -6.08 -3.58 55.61
C GLN A 697 -4.69 -3.25 55.08
N LEU A 698 -4.28 -1.99 55.20
CA LEU A 698 -2.95 -1.55 54.81
C LEU A 698 -1.91 -2.22 55.71
N LEU A 699 -1.01 -3.00 55.10
CA LEU A 699 0.10 -3.64 55.79
C LEU A 699 1.32 -2.72 55.78
N ARG A 700 1.66 -2.18 54.60
CA ARG A 700 2.78 -1.26 54.42
C ARG A 700 2.59 -0.39 53.19
N THR A 701 3.36 0.70 53.14
CA THR A 701 3.52 1.54 51.94
C THR A 701 4.96 1.45 51.47
N GLU A 702 5.18 1.19 50.19
CA GLU A 702 6.51 1.22 49.58
C GLU A 702 6.65 2.50 48.73
N PHE A 703 7.83 3.10 48.77
CA PHE A 703 8.21 4.24 47.97
C PHE A 703 9.49 3.89 47.21
N ASP A 704 9.42 3.95 45.88
CA ASP A 704 10.56 3.77 45.00
C ASP A 704 10.84 5.12 44.32
N GLY A 705 11.98 5.72 44.66
CA GLY A 705 12.45 6.97 44.09
C GLY A 705 13.09 6.78 42.72
N THR A 706 13.62 7.89 42.20
CA THR A 706 14.17 8.04 40.86
C THR A 706 15.70 8.02 40.89
N ASP A 707 16.34 8.20 39.73
CA ASP A 707 17.79 8.45 39.66
C ASP A 707 18.15 9.94 39.88
N THR A 708 17.22 10.72 40.42
CA THR A 708 17.37 12.15 40.70
C THR A 708 17.09 12.46 42.17
N VAL A 709 17.43 13.67 42.61
CA VAL A 709 17.24 14.08 44.01
C VAL A 709 15.74 14.15 44.37
N ASP A 710 15.31 13.24 45.22
CA ASP A 710 13.92 13.09 45.66
C ASP A 710 13.67 13.61 47.09
N VAL A 711 12.43 14.01 47.36
CA VAL A 711 11.95 14.35 48.71
C VAL A 711 10.72 13.53 49.04
N ILE A 712 10.94 12.36 49.64
CA ILE A 712 9.89 11.40 49.96
C ILE A 712 9.42 11.60 51.40
N THR A 713 8.12 11.79 51.60
CA THR A 713 7.52 11.97 52.95
C THR A 713 6.41 10.97 53.17
N ALA A 714 6.55 10.11 54.18
CA ALA A 714 5.55 9.10 54.53
C ALA A 714 4.55 9.57 55.60
N ALA A 715 3.39 8.90 55.63
CA ALA A 715 2.43 9.01 56.72
C ALA A 715 2.76 7.99 57.83
N ALA A 716 2.00 8.02 58.93
CA ALA A 716 2.13 6.98 59.97
C ALA A 716 1.76 5.59 59.42
N GLY A 717 2.45 4.54 59.90
CA GLY A 717 2.33 3.16 59.43
C GLY A 717 3.69 2.50 59.23
N VAL A 718 3.72 1.31 58.63
CA VAL A 718 4.96 0.67 58.18
C VAL A 718 5.27 1.16 56.78
N ASN A 719 6.43 1.79 56.59
CA ASN A 719 6.85 2.30 55.29
C ASN A 719 8.19 1.71 54.86
N ILE A 720 8.36 1.47 53.56
CA ILE A 720 9.64 1.06 52.96
C ILE A 720 10.06 2.15 51.98
N PHE A 721 11.28 2.65 52.12
CA PHE A 721 11.86 3.67 51.25
C PHE A 721 13.03 3.08 50.47
N ARG A 722 12.99 3.20 49.14
CA ARG A 722 14.13 3.04 48.24
C ARG A 722 14.37 4.40 47.58
N GLY A 723 15.48 5.06 47.90
CA GLY A 723 15.79 6.40 47.36
C GLY A 723 16.11 6.34 45.86
N GLY A 724 16.94 5.37 45.47
CA GLY A 724 17.44 5.28 44.11
C GLY A 724 18.86 5.83 44.03
N LEU A 725 19.17 6.56 42.96
CA LEU A 725 20.42 7.32 42.83
C LEU A 725 20.10 8.80 43.06
N GLY A 726 20.98 9.53 43.73
CA GLY A 726 20.79 10.95 44.01
C GLY A 726 20.73 11.21 45.51
N SER A 727 21.19 12.38 45.95
CA SER A 727 21.19 12.71 47.38
C SER A 727 19.76 13.02 47.88
N ASP A 728 19.03 12.00 48.29
CA ASP A 728 17.60 12.09 48.55
C ASP A 728 17.28 12.60 49.96
N THR A 729 16.02 12.96 50.20
CA THR A 729 15.50 13.23 51.54
C THR A 729 14.32 12.33 51.84
N LEU A 730 14.55 11.33 52.69
CA LEU A 730 13.60 10.29 53.09
C LEU A 730 13.06 10.61 54.49
N LYS A 731 11.79 11.04 54.59
CA LYS A 731 11.17 11.46 55.85
C LYS A 731 10.21 10.39 56.37
N ALA A 732 10.61 9.73 57.44
CA ALA A 732 9.82 8.70 58.13
C ALA A 732 8.53 9.29 58.74
N GLY A 733 7.51 8.44 58.82
CA GLY A 733 6.31 8.70 59.58
C GLY A 733 6.45 8.19 61.01
N ALA A 734 5.34 8.07 61.74
CA ALA A 734 5.33 7.27 62.96
C ALA A 734 5.04 5.81 62.61
N GLY A 735 5.85 4.86 63.07
CA GLY A 735 5.63 3.44 62.83
C GLY A 735 6.94 2.68 62.80
N ALA A 736 6.97 1.52 62.14
CA ALA A 736 8.19 0.76 61.92
C ALA A 736 8.58 0.88 60.45
N ASP A 737 9.50 1.80 60.16
CA ASP A 737 9.89 2.15 58.80
C ASP A 737 11.23 1.49 58.41
N THR A 738 11.41 1.20 57.13
CA THR A 738 12.64 0.59 56.59
C THR A 738 13.22 1.45 55.48
N PHE A 739 14.51 1.78 55.61
CA PHE A 739 15.27 2.53 54.61
C PHE A 739 16.24 1.61 53.89
N VAL A 740 16.04 1.44 52.58
CA VAL A 740 16.74 0.44 51.78
C VAL A 740 17.83 1.10 50.96
N PHE A 741 19.04 0.55 51.05
CA PHE A 741 20.20 0.95 50.24
C PHE A 741 20.64 -0.23 49.38
N ASP A 742 20.28 -0.19 48.11
CA ASP A 742 20.55 -1.21 47.11
C ASP A 742 21.19 -0.68 45.82
N THR A 743 21.51 0.61 45.76
CA THR A 743 22.22 1.28 44.67
C THR A 743 23.72 1.47 44.97
N ALA A 744 24.53 1.69 43.93
CA ALA A 744 25.98 1.80 44.07
C ALA A 744 26.40 3.06 44.85
N ILE A 745 27.19 2.89 45.92
CA ILE A 745 27.62 4.00 46.78
C ILE A 745 28.64 4.89 46.04
N THR A 746 28.31 6.16 45.86
CA THR A 746 29.24 7.17 45.31
C THR A 746 29.41 8.36 46.25
N ARG A 747 30.50 9.14 46.09
CA ARG A 747 30.76 10.31 46.96
C ARG A 747 29.73 11.44 46.85
N GLY A 748 28.90 11.42 45.80
CA GLY A 748 27.88 12.44 45.53
C GLY A 748 26.46 11.99 45.83
N ASP A 749 26.29 10.79 46.37
CA ASP A 749 25.01 10.12 46.56
C ASP A 749 24.82 9.85 48.05
N VAL A 750 24.29 10.86 48.76
CA VAL A 750 24.16 10.84 50.22
C VAL A 750 22.72 11.14 50.61
N ASP A 751 22.03 10.12 51.08
CA ASP A 751 20.63 10.25 51.47
C ASP A 751 20.48 10.85 52.86
N ARG A 752 19.54 11.78 52.97
CA ARG A 752 19.12 12.34 54.25
C ARG A 752 17.90 11.61 54.77
N ILE A 753 18.06 10.88 55.86
CA ILE A 753 16.97 10.24 56.60
C ILE A 753 16.52 11.17 57.73
N VAL A 754 15.24 11.52 57.73
CA VAL A 754 14.62 12.42 58.72
C VAL A 754 13.60 11.65 59.53
N GLY A 755 13.65 11.80 60.86
CA GLY A 755 12.65 11.20 61.77
C GLY A 755 12.90 9.75 62.17
N PHE A 756 14.10 9.21 61.92
CA PHE A 756 14.47 7.85 62.30
C PHE A 756 14.37 7.61 63.82
N SER A 757 13.72 6.52 64.20
CA SER A 757 13.55 6.07 65.59
C SER A 757 14.17 4.69 65.78
N SER A 758 15.35 4.64 66.41
CA SER A 758 15.97 3.38 66.84
C SER A 758 15.02 2.54 67.69
N ALA A 759 15.05 1.22 67.48
CA ALA A 759 14.09 0.21 67.99
C ALA A 759 12.71 0.16 67.31
N ALA A 760 12.34 1.13 66.46
CA ALA A 760 11.13 1.06 65.63
C ALA A 760 11.48 0.89 64.15
N ASP A 761 12.45 1.67 63.67
CA ASP A 761 12.86 1.70 62.28
C ASP A 761 14.11 0.85 62.02
N SER A 762 14.33 0.50 60.75
CA SER A 762 15.48 -0.26 60.30
C SER A 762 16.13 0.32 59.04
N ILE A 763 17.41 0.03 58.86
CA ILE A 763 18.16 0.31 57.63
C ILE A 763 18.54 -1.03 57.01
N MET A 764 18.09 -1.25 55.78
CA MET A 764 18.35 -2.47 55.02
C MET A 764 19.44 -2.24 53.99
N LEU A 765 20.50 -3.04 54.03
CA LEU A 765 21.67 -2.93 53.16
C LEU A 765 21.78 -4.14 52.23
N ASN A 766 21.96 -3.89 50.93
CA ASN A 766 22.21 -4.97 49.97
C ASN A 766 23.69 -5.39 49.99
N ASN A 767 23.98 -6.67 50.23
CA ASN A 767 25.35 -7.16 50.32
C ASN A 767 26.13 -7.16 48.99
N SER A 768 25.45 -6.99 47.85
CA SER A 768 26.11 -6.76 46.56
C SER A 768 26.77 -5.38 46.47
N VAL A 769 26.21 -4.40 47.19
CA VAL A 769 26.71 -3.03 47.30
C VAL A 769 27.67 -2.93 48.48
N PHE A 770 27.21 -3.36 49.66
CA PHE A 770 27.97 -3.30 50.91
C PHE A 770 28.74 -4.62 51.13
N THR A 771 29.70 -4.86 50.24
CA THR A 771 30.51 -6.09 50.22
C THR A 771 31.26 -6.34 51.54
N GLY A 772 31.33 -7.59 51.98
CA GLY A 772 31.97 -7.95 53.27
C GLY A 772 31.05 -7.88 54.49
N LEU A 773 29.86 -7.30 54.38
CA LEU A 773 28.78 -7.53 55.34
C LEU A 773 28.13 -8.90 55.12
N LYS A 774 27.88 -9.64 56.21
CA LYS A 774 27.18 -10.93 56.17
C LYS A 774 25.68 -10.70 56.15
N SER A 775 24.94 -11.51 55.39
CA SER A 775 23.47 -11.45 55.37
C SER A 775 22.84 -11.81 56.72
N GLY A 776 21.70 -11.21 57.01
CA GLY A 776 20.99 -11.26 58.29
C GLY A 776 21.18 -9.97 59.10
N MET A 777 20.82 -10.03 60.39
CA MET A 777 21.05 -8.92 61.33
C MET A 777 22.54 -8.59 61.42
N MET A 778 22.88 -7.30 61.41
CA MET A 778 24.26 -6.85 61.47
C MET A 778 24.93 -7.24 62.80
N SER A 779 26.18 -7.72 62.72
CA SER A 779 27.00 -7.97 63.92
C SER A 779 27.43 -6.66 64.57
N GLN A 780 27.54 -6.64 65.90
CA GLN A 780 28.08 -5.50 66.62
C GLN A 780 29.53 -5.18 66.21
N ASP A 781 30.31 -6.20 65.82
CA ASP A 781 31.69 -6.04 65.37
C ASP A 781 31.81 -5.32 64.01
N ALA A 782 30.72 -5.22 63.24
CA ALA A 782 30.70 -4.54 61.95
C ALA A 782 30.25 -3.07 62.06
N PHE A 783 29.91 -2.58 63.27
CA PHE A 783 29.35 -1.26 63.51
C PHE A 783 30.13 -0.49 64.57
N HIS A 784 30.57 0.71 64.21
CA HIS A 784 31.30 1.61 65.10
C HIS A 784 30.63 2.98 65.28
N LEU A 785 30.60 3.46 66.52
CA LEU A 785 30.21 4.84 66.86
C LEU A 785 31.44 5.76 66.88
N GLY A 786 31.58 6.62 65.88
CA GLY A 786 32.73 7.50 65.74
C GLY A 786 32.83 8.17 64.37
N THR A 787 33.99 8.77 64.09
CA THR A 787 34.27 9.44 62.80
C THR A 787 35.21 8.64 61.89
N SER A 788 35.66 7.47 62.34
CA SER A 788 36.57 6.55 61.63
C SER A 788 36.41 5.15 62.21
N ALA A 789 36.83 4.11 61.47
CA ALA A 789 36.87 2.73 61.98
C ALA A 789 37.74 2.63 63.25
N HIS A 790 37.37 1.73 64.16
CA HIS A 790 38.10 1.41 65.39
C HIS A 790 39.02 0.20 65.20
N ASP A 791 38.54 -0.81 64.49
CA ASP A 791 39.30 -2.01 64.15
C ASP A 791 39.06 -2.42 62.69
N ALA A 792 39.54 -3.62 62.30
CA ALA A 792 39.50 -4.12 60.93
C ALA A 792 38.16 -4.76 60.51
N ASP A 793 37.24 -4.92 61.46
CA ASP A 793 35.95 -5.58 61.27
C ASP A 793 34.81 -4.56 61.09
N ASP A 794 35.00 -3.32 61.51
CA ASP A 794 34.07 -2.21 61.29
C ASP A 794 33.80 -1.99 59.80
N ARG A 795 32.52 -2.01 59.41
CA ARG A 795 32.08 -1.73 58.03
C ARG A 795 31.15 -0.54 57.96
N ILE A 796 30.35 -0.31 59.00
CA ILE A 796 29.47 0.85 59.13
C ILE A 796 29.96 1.73 60.28
N ILE A 797 30.23 3.00 59.99
CA ILE A 797 30.71 3.98 60.95
C ILE A 797 29.65 5.07 61.07
N TYR A 798 29.22 5.39 62.29
CA TYR A 798 28.21 6.39 62.56
C TYR A 798 28.74 7.53 63.43
N ASP A 799 28.81 8.74 62.86
CA ASP A 799 29.10 9.97 63.60
C ASP A 799 27.79 10.55 64.14
N GLN A 800 27.43 10.16 65.37
CA GLN A 800 26.20 10.60 66.03
C GLN A 800 26.07 12.12 66.12
N LYS A 801 27.18 12.89 66.18
CA LYS A 801 27.12 14.34 66.31
C LYS A 801 26.64 15.00 65.02
N SER A 802 27.07 14.50 63.87
CA SER A 802 26.64 15.02 62.56
C SER A 802 25.46 14.25 61.96
N GLY A 803 25.19 13.05 62.47
CA GLY A 803 24.25 12.08 61.91
C GLY A 803 24.79 11.33 60.69
N SER A 804 26.06 11.52 60.30
CA SER A 804 26.61 10.91 59.08
C SER A 804 26.88 9.42 59.26
N ILE A 805 26.44 8.61 58.31
CA ILE A 805 26.70 7.17 58.22
C ILE A 805 27.67 6.92 57.06
N TYR A 806 28.76 6.22 57.35
CA TYR A 806 29.81 5.87 56.41
C TYR A 806 29.91 4.37 56.24
N TYR A 807 30.28 3.95 55.04
CA TYR A 807 30.66 2.59 54.72
C TYR A 807 32.16 2.52 54.45
N ASP A 808 32.86 1.66 55.20
CA ASP A 808 34.27 1.34 55.01
C ASP A 808 34.38 -0.05 54.35
N ALA A 809 34.67 -0.06 53.05
CA ALA A 809 34.71 -1.29 52.26
C ALA A 809 35.90 -2.21 52.63
N ASP A 810 37.04 -1.64 53.03
CA ASP A 810 38.18 -2.43 53.50
C ASP A 810 38.11 -2.72 55.00
N GLY A 811 37.34 -1.88 55.70
CA GLY A 811 37.00 -1.98 57.11
C GLY A 811 38.17 -1.85 58.05
N SER A 812 39.34 -1.44 57.56
CA SER A 812 40.58 -1.29 58.31
C SER A 812 40.90 0.18 58.63
N GLY A 813 40.08 1.12 58.16
CA GLY A 813 40.33 2.56 58.23
C GLY A 813 41.54 3.03 57.39
N ALA A 814 42.16 2.15 56.60
CA ALA A 814 43.28 2.49 55.71
C ALA A 814 42.78 3.14 54.41
N GLY A 815 41.64 2.68 53.90
CA GLY A 815 40.87 3.30 52.83
C GLY A 815 39.94 4.39 53.36
N ALA A 816 39.54 5.31 52.48
CA ALA A 816 38.61 6.35 52.83
C ALA A 816 37.17 5.80 52.86
N ALA A 817 36.57 5.75 54.05
CA ALA A 817 35.15 5.43 54.20
C ALA A 817 34.28 6.42 53.40
N ILE A 818 33.22 5.91 52.76
CA ILE A 818 32.33 6.70 51.92
C ILE A 818 31.04 6.97 52.68
N ARG A 819 30.67 8.24 52.81
CA ARG A 819 29.38 8.62 53.37
C ARG A 819 28.29 8.27 52.38
N PHE A 820 27.26 7.56 52.81
CA PHE A 820 26.14 7.17 51.96
C PHE A 820 24.79 7.64 52.52
N ALA A 821 24.71 7.91 53.82
CA ALA A 821 23.50 8.42 54.45
C ALA A 821 23.80 9.41 55.58
N GLN A 822 22.79 10.19 55.95
CA GLN A 822 22.81 11.11 57.07
C GLN A 822 21.46 11.13 57.79
N LEU A 823 21.47 10.77 59.08
CA LEU A 823 20.34 10.92 59.99
C LEU A 823 20.26 12.34 60.57
N ASP A 824 19.16 12.66 61.25
CA ASP A 824 19.10 13.87 62.07
C ASP A 824 20.22 13.86 63.13
N PRO A 825 20.93 14.99 63.35
CA PRO A 825 22.03 15.06 64.32
C PRO A 825 21.60 14.65 65.74
N GLY A 826 22.35 13.74 66.36
CA GLY A 826 22.10 13.24 67.70
C GLY A 826 21.23 11.98 67.79
N THR A 827 20.66 11.51 66.68
CA THR A 827 19.85 10.28 66.62
C THR A 827 20.62 9.08 67.18
N ALA A 828 19.94 8.21 67.93
CA ALA A 828 20.54 6.97 68.40
C ALA A 828 20.54 5.95 67.25
N LEU A 829 21.64 5.19 67.09
CA LEU A 829 21.76 4.14 66.09
C LEU A 829 22.70 3.04 66.61
N THR A 830 22.35 1.78 66.37
CA THR A 830 23.10 0.59 66.80
C THR A 830 23.14 -0.45 65.68
N ALA A 831 23.99 -1.48 65.80
CA ALA A 831 24.00 -2.60 64.87
C ALA A 831 22.64 -3.31 64.76
N ALA A 832 21.80 -3.29 65.81
CA ALA A 832 20.49 -3.93 65.79
C ALA A 832 19.48 -3.20 64.88
N ASP A 833 19.77 -1.97 64.47
CA ASP A 833 18.93 -1.21 63.55
C ASP A 833 19.23 -1.56 62.07
N PHE A 834 20.24 -2.41 61.79
CA PHE A 834 20.63 -2.78 60.43
C PHE A 834 20.34 -4.25 60.10
N GLU A 835 19.75 -4.46 58.93
CA GLU A 835 19.59 -5.78 58.30
C GLU A 835 20.31 -5.82 56.96
N VAL A 836 21.00 -6.92 56.67
CA VAL A 836 21.75 -7.12 55.43
C VAL A 836 21.11 -8.23 54.62
N THR A 837 20.72 -7.95 53.38
CA THR A 837 20.06 -8.94 52.50
C THR A 837 21.02 -9.52 51.47
N ALA A 838 20.84 -10.80 51.14
CA ALA A 838 21.62 -11.49 50.12
C ALA A 838 21.15 -11.17 48.69
N THR A 839 22.08 -11.28 47.73
CA THR A 839 21.82 -11.14 46.29
C THR A 839 20.69 -12.10 45.87
N GLY A 840 19.58 -11.54 45.38
CA GLY A 840 18.40 -12.29 44.90
C GLY A 840 17.23 -12.42 45.89
N ALA A 841 17.33 -11.91 47.12
CA ALA A 841 16.24 -11.95 48.11
C ALA A 841 15.36 -10.68 48.15
N MET A 842 15.74 -9.63 47.42
CA MET A 842 14.93 -8.41 47.28
C MET A 842 14.43 -8.26 45.85
N ARG A 843 13.18 -7.78 45.72
CA ARG A 843 12.62 -7.26 44.45
C ARG A 843 13.67 -6.35 43.82
N THR A 844 14.05 -6.64 42.59
CA THR A 844 14.98 -5.82 41.80
C THR A 844 14.47 -4.39 41.74
N PRO A 845 15.30 -3.38 42.07
CA PRO A 845 14.98 -1.99 41.80
C PRO A 845 15.07 -1.72 40.30
N GLY A 846 14.13 -0.92 39.78
CA GLY A 846 14.02 -0.57 38.37
C GLY A 846 12.94 -1.39 37.66
N THR A 847 11.84 -0.72 37.34
CA THR A 847 10.65 -1.18 36.61
C THR A 847 9.78 -2.23 37.34
N PRO A 848 8.48 -1.95 37.59
CA PRO A 848 7.55 -3.02 37.96
C PRO A 848 7.65 -4.10 36.88
N GLN A 849 8.00 -5.34 37.26
CA GLN A 849 8.03 -6.48 36.35
C GLN A 849 6.74 -6.61 35.52
N HIS A 850 5.63 -6.10 36.03
CA HIS A 850 4.33 -6.07 35.36
C HIS A 850 4.17 -4.98 34.28
N LEU A 851 5.03 -3.96 34.24
CA LEU A 851 5.00 -2.87 33.24
C LEU A 851 5.92 -3.17 32.05
N GLU A 852 7.08 -3.82 32.27
CA GLU A 852 7.95 -4.29 31.17
C GLU A 852 7.30 -5.40 30.36
N SER A 853 6.59 -6.33 31.00
CA SER A 853 5.82 -7.37 30.28
C SER A 853 4.66 -6.80 29.45
N ALA A 854 4.27 -5.55 29.68
CA ALA A 854 3.22 -4.86 28.92
C ALA A 854 3.81 -3.99 27.78
N LEU A 855 4.97 -3.34 27.99
CA LEU A 855 5.65 -2.55 26.96
C LEU A 855 6.43 -3.40 25.95
N GLN A 856 7.13 -4.45 26.38
CA GLN A 856 7.83 -5.36 25.45
C GLN A 856 6.85 -6.16 24.57
N LEU A 857 5.60 -6.35 25.02
CA LEU A 857 4.61 -7.10 24.26
C LEU A 857 3.82 -6.27 23.25
N VAL A 858 3.80 -4.94 23.40
CA VAL A 858 3.26 -4.02 22.39
C VAL A 858 4.24 -3.84 21.23
N GLN A 859 5.55 -3.90 21.50
CA GLN A 859 6.56 -3.93 20.43
C GLN A 859 6.50 -5.23 19.61
N HIS A 860 6.20 -6.37 20.24
CA HIS A 860 6.19 -7.67 19.54
C HIS A 860 4.93 -7.93 18.70
N THR A 861 3.92 -7.05 18.76
CA THR A 861 2.65 -7.19 18.02
C THR A 861 2.47 -6.21 16.87
N GLN A 862 3.41 -5.27 16.65
CA GLN A 862 3.35 -4.38 15.47
C GLN A 862 4.06 -4.93 14.23
N ASP A 863 4.86 -5.99 14.34
CA ASP A 863 5.60 -6.60 13.21
C ASP A 863 4.97 -7.92 12.69
N TYR A 864 3.68 -8.14 12.94
CA TYR A 864 2.94 -9.33 12.45
C TYR A 864 1.55 -9.01 11.85
N MET A 865 1.41 -7.84 11.23
CA MET A 865 0.26 -7.49 10.37
C MET A 865 0.73 -6.97 9.03
#